data_AF-A0A9N8PWZ2-F1
#
_entry.id   AF-A0A9N8PWZ2-F1
#
_cell.length_a   1.000
_cell.length_b   1.000
_cell.length_c   1.000
_cell.angle_alpha   90.00
_cell.angle_beta   90.00
_cell.angle_gamma   90.00
#
_symmetry.space_group_name_H-M   'P 1'
#
loop_
_entity.id
_entity.type
_entity.pdbx_description
1 polymer ?
#
loop_
_entity_poly.entity_id
_entity_poly.type
_entity_poly.pdbx_seq_one_letter_code
_entity_poly.pdbx_strand_id
1 'polypeptide(L)'
;MAVQNIAVKLCGILQAQGEEEVTAREWRLLGQEQDGSQLLSWVSEIDSKEVLNIGVYMNKNKSLTTLHTFEEKLNIIQASVNATHTLMVYVVKKLPTEDSAVKESLYCPYLICLLPDNDRTPAEVEEPSTKQIMVQYVYGKSTKYSPGIRNDRFLLFKHLEYIKIYRTPMFLNECDDGTDKWGFDGIYPEPEKIVKVFSWVQWDCVNQVLYYIHYRQPTQSFAEGEEVKSPSEMTPTLSAFQFHADLPHETVLNIPLSLPHVSSSGEGAACGAYEDDPIPLRVHDCSLDLQIVCDQRGVLCICHHYLYKPLDDSTTSLVMEDSADLKDSGVNFAYSITLLQHGCVVHSVVPDLPWSLAKSLRPSYTLYADNHLLVNIPMLYTQLIDISLYHEPCCHIVIPMDESESGPSLAPILGWGAHAMVDLNTLDVVTMNVADKDLTSTFKSNTAVENKLAILHYLIQHDGNMDLAEELISWMCVNQRDGFGAFQRVMQEYLISTTYAVTRRSLPSSALNLMKMLPFTQHLKFADVKVRDMCVSVSQEKLWNSSVVVLAPRQRVCQFAEDVWTRLWAALNDAPQPRLQPQAVIDKLRVSLHCYQPEALSRCSTPLSPGGAAPPLALGAPARRSSLGGHQDLLPFFELDVCTASKQEHIIAANLREVSVHLMREGAGSGAGGAGGGAGGAGLESGVHAVSTRWAAAQLEAARALCRALTRALRASPQHNQQRGFTFIDEMEPTHAYILFKVLEQYYLATDSIAFPLPQGFSSFFTYLGYRTLPFHSFVQYVHRNVFELQIDVMKAIIAYKDDDNKLTVNNKLRLIQLVGEGRARRVLAGWGTRAALVLRARDHAHALLSGRAARRDRQDRPSASLSDTAGISALPSGERLSPLDTFLDLLTAKASLNELDFNLIIEATLASVQQDAAA
;
A
#
# COMPACT_ATOMS: atom_id res chain seq x y z
N MET A 1 -10.84 -0.94 21.39
CA MET A 1 -10.33 0.44 21.53
C MET A 1 -10.24 0.73 23.02
N ALA A 2 -9.08 1.17 23.54
CA ALA A 2 -9.01 1.63 24.92
C ALA A 2 -9.58 3.05 24.96
N VAL A 3 -10.77 3.20 25.53
CA VAL A 3 -11.45 4.49 25.61
C VAL A 3 -10.96 5.19 26.88
N GLN A 4 -10.33 6.35 26.73
CA GLN A 4 -9.99 7.24 27.84
C GLN A 4 -10.88 8.46 27.78
N ASN A 5 -11.73 8.66 28.79
CA ASN A 5 -12.53 9.87 28.88
C ASN A 5 -11.71 11.02 29.49
N ILE A 6 -11.62 12.16 28.80
CA ILE A 6 -10.85 13.32 29.26
C ILE A 6 -11.45 13.84 30.58
N ALA A 7 -12.77 14.02 30.66
CA ALA A 7 -13.42 14.55 31.84
C ALA A 7 -13.16 13.70 33.09
N VAL A 8 -13.30 12.37 33.00
CA VAL A 8 -13.01 11.44 34.11
C VAL A 8 -11.57 11.58 34.60
N LYS A 9 -10.61 11.67 33.68
CA LYS A 9 -9.19 11.83 34.01
C LYS A 9 -8.91 13.17 34.70
N LEU A 10 -9.52 14.24 34.22
CA LEU A 10 -9.34 15.58 34.79
C LEU A 10 -9.98 15.72 36.17
N CYS A 11 -11.15 15.11 36.40
CA CYS A 11 -11.75 15.02 37.73
C CYS A 11 -10.79 14.36 38.74
N GLY A 12 -10.12 13.27 38.34
CA GLY A 12 -9.12 12.62 39.20
C GLY A 12 -7.91 13.50 39.51
N ILE A 13 -7.48 14.36 38.57
CA ILE A 13 -6.39 15.32 38.80
C ILE A 13 -6.82 16.42 39.77
N LEU A 14 -8.03 16.98 39.61
CA LEU A 14 -8.55 17.99 40.52
C LEU A 14 -8.69 17.44 41.94
N GLN A 15 -9.18 16.20 42.10
CA GLN A 15 -9.27 15.53 43.40
C GLN A 15 -7.90 15.29 44.05
N ALA A 16 -6.84 15.12 43.26
CA ALA A 16 -5.48 14.98 43.79
C ALA A 16 -4.84 16.33 44.15
N GLN A 17 -5.32 17.44 43.57
CA GLN A 17 -4.83 18.80 43.84
C GLN A 17 -5.56 19.48 45.01
N GLY A 18 -6.81 19.09 45.30
CA GLY A 18 -7.61 19.62 46.40
C GLY A 18 -7.72 18.66 47.60
N GLU A 19 -8.05 19.20 48.79
CA GLU A 19 -8.33 18.41 50.00
C GLU A 19 -9.83 18.03 50.15
N GLU A 20 -10.72 18.63 49.35
CA GLU A 20 -12.19 18.45 49.40
C GLU A 20 -12.77 17.70 48.18
N GLU A 21 -14.02 17.26 48.29
CA GLU A 21 -14.76 16.54 47.25
C GLU A 21 -15.05 17.49 46.05
N VAL A 22 -14.33 17.30 44.95
CA VAL A 22 -14.46 18.17 43.76
C VAL A 22 -15.74 17.86 42.97
N THR A 23 -16.66 18.82 42.90
CA THR A 23 -17.92 18.77 42.14
C THR A 23 -17.76 19.25 40.69
N ALA A 24 -16.84 18.68 39.90
CA ALA A 24 -16.62 19.08 38.51
C ALA A 24 -17.57 18.38 37.52
N ARG A 25 -18.38 19.14 36.79
CA ARG A 25 -19.35 18.64 35.79
C ARG A 25 -19.44 19.52 34.54
N GLU A 26 -20.17 19.07 33.53
CA GLU A 26 -20.35 19.79 32.25
C GLU A 26 -19.03 20.19 31.57
N TRP A 27 -18.11 19.24 31.46
CA TRP A 27 -16.84 19.47 30.79
C TRP A 27 -17.03 19.80 29.31
N ARG A 28 -16.30 20.81 28.83
CA ARG A 28 -16.23 21.14 27.39
C ARG A 28 -14.79 21.41 26.98
N LEU A 29 -14.46 20.97 25.78
CA LEU A 29 -13.20 21.27 25.14
C LEU A 29 -13.35 22.58 24.37
N LEU A 30 -12.50 23.58 24.65
CA LEU A 30 -12.63 24.95 24.13
C LEU A 30 -11.58 25.33 23.08
N GLY A 31 -10.48 24.59 23.01
CA GLY A 31 -9.40 24.88 22.07
C GLY A 31 -8.16 24.04 22.29
N GLN A 32 -7.23 24.13 21.34
CA GLN A 32 -5.94 23.43 21.39
C GLN A 32 -4.83 24.32 20.85
N GLU A 33 -3.71 24.32 21.58
CA GLU A 33 -2.56 25.15 21.25
C GLU A 33 -1.44 24.33 20.58
N GLN A 34 -0.45 25.03 20.01
CA GLN A 34 0.64 24.43 19.25
C GLN A 34 1.45 23.38 20.04
N ASP A 35 1.61 23.58 21.35
CA ASP A 35 2.40 22.69 22.21
C ASP A 35 1.65 21.37 22.57
N GLY A 36 0.39 21.29 22.15
CA GLY A 36 -0.54 20.21 22.42
C GLY A 36 -1.25 20.36 23.76
N SER A 37 -1.31 21.57 24.33
CA SER A 37 -2.18 21.85 25.47
C SER A 37 -3.64 21.99 25.03
N GLN A 38 -4.56 21.58 25.90
CA GLN A 38 -6.01 21.66 25.68
C GLN A 38 -6.63 22.68 26.64
N LEU A 39 -7.43 23.60 26.12
CA LEU A 39 -8.28 24.45 26.95
C LEU A 39 -9.60 23.75 27.22
N LEU A 40 -9.97 23.66 28.49
CA LEU A 40 -11.23 23.06 28.91
C LEU A 40 -11.98 23.99 29.84
N SER A 41 -13.30 23.90 29.81
CA SER A 41 -14.17 24.45 30.85
C SER A 41 -14.92 23.37 31.60
N TRP A 42 -15.26 23.67 32.84
CA TRP A 42 -16.11 22.83 33.68
C TRP A 42 -16.84 23.69 34.71
N VAL A 43 -18.02 23.24 35.11
CA VAL A 43 -18.79 23.84 36.20
C VAL A 43 -18.38 23.17 37.51
N SER A 44 -18.13 23.97 38.55
CA SER A 44 -17.94 23.49 39.92
C SER A 44 -18.79 24.29 40.91
N GLU A 45 -18.91 23.80 42.13
CA GLU A 45 -19.61 24.51 43.21
C GLU A 45 -18.61 25.08 44.20
N ILE A 46 -18.66 26.39 44.43
CA ILE A 46 -17.87 27.10 45.45
C ILE A 46 -18.86 27.87 46.33
N ASP A 47 -18.81 27.69 47.65
CA ASP A 47 -19.73 28.33 48.61
C ASP A 47 -21.22 28.19 48.25
N SER A 48 -21.62 27.00 47.77
CA SER A 48 -22.98 26.68 47.32
C SER A 48 -23.48 27.52 46.13
N LYS A 49 -22.56 28.06 45.32
CA LYS A 49 -22.84 28.70 44.04
C LYS A 49 -22.14 27.96 42.91
N GLU A 50 -22.85 27.81 41.78
CA GLU A 50 -22.26 27.26 40.57
C GLU A 50 -21.37 28.30 39.90
N VAL A 51 -20.09 27.95 39.72
CA VAL A 51 -19.09 28.78 39.04
C VAL A 51 -18.59 28.05 37.79
N LEU A 52 -18.19 28.82 36.77
CA LEU A 52 -17.59 28.27 35.55
C LEU A 52 -16.08 28.46 35.59
N ASN A 53 -15.33 27.37 35.50
CA ASN A 53 -13.87 27.40 35.44
C ASN A 53 -13.40 27.24 34.00
N ILE A 54 -12.29 27.89 33.66
CA ILE A 54 -11.48 27.57 32.49
C ILE A 54 -10.08 27.20 32.96
N GLY A 55 -9.54 26.13 32.40
CA GLY A 55 -8.18 25.68 32.66
C GLY A 55 -7.48 25.16 31.42
N VAL A 56 -6.16 25.06 31.54
CA VAL A 56 -5.29 24.46 30.53
C VAL A 56 -4.79 23.12 31.04
N TYR A 57 -5.01 22.09 30.24
CA TYR A 57 -4.50 20.75 30.49
C TYR A 57 -3.32 20.45 29.56
N MET A 58 -2.22 19.96 30.13
CA MET A 58 -1.08 19.44 29.39
C MET A 58 -0.92 17.94 29.63
N ASN A 59 -1.31 17.14 28.64
CA ASN A 59 -1.30 15.68 28.77
C ASN A 59 0.11 15.09 29.01
N LYS A 60 1.16 15.72 28.44
CA LYS A 60 2.57 15.31 28.63
C LYS A 60 2.97 15.29 30.11
N ASN A 61 2.54 16.31 30.86
CA ASN A 61 2.91 16.52 32.25
C ASN A 61 1.81 16.06 33.21
N LYS A 62 0.65 15.66 32.67
CA LYS A 62 -0.59 15.35 33.40
C LYS A 62 -0.98 16.47 34.37
N SER A 63 -0.77 17.72 33.97
CA SER A 63 -1.05 18.90 34.78
C SER A 63 -2.27 19.63 34.24
N LEU A 64 -3.25 19.88 35.11
CA LEU A 64 -4.34 20.81 34.88
C LEU A 64 -4.09 22.06 35.72
N THR A 65 -4.17 23.23 35.09
CA THR A 65 -4.03 24.53 35.74
C THR A 65 -5.28 25.36 35.47
N THR A 66 -5.98 25.77 36.53
CA THR A 66 -7.10 26.71 36.42
C THR A 66 -6.58 28.10 36.08
N LEU A 67 -7.05 28.65 34.96
CA LEU A 67 -6.68 29.99 34.50
C LEU A 67 -7.58 31.06 35.11
N HIS A 68 -8.89 30.85 35.06
CA HIS A 68 -9.89 31.80 35.53
C HIS A 68 -11.18 31.09 35.97
N THR A 69 -11.88 31.68 36.94
CA THR A 69 -13.16 31.21 37.46
C THR A 69 -14.16 32.36 37.36
N PHE A 70 -15.22 32.17 36.59
CA PHE A 70 -16.32 33.10 36.45
C PHE A 70 -17.39 32.83 37.49
N GLU A 71 -17.91 33.89 38.11
CA GLU A 71 -19.00 33.80 39.10
C GLU A 71 -20.34 33.36 38.48
N GLU A 72 -20.50 33.52 37.17
CA GLU A 72 -21.70 33.14 36.42
C GLU A 72 -21.42 32.04 35.40
N LYS A 73 -22.45 31.23 35.11
CA LYS A 73 -22.40 30.19 34.09
C LYS A 73 -22.49 30.81 32.68
N LEU A 74 -21.35 31.04 32.06
CA LEU A 74 -21.25 31.54 30.68
C LEU A 74 -21.24 30.40 29.65
N ASN A 75 -21.90 30.60 28.50
CA ASN A 75 -21.85 29.67 27.38
C ASN A 75 -20.62 29.95 26.50
N ILE A 76 -19.44 29.59 27.01
CA ILE A 76 -18.17 29.75 26.29
C ILE A 76 -18.03 28.60 25.27
N ILE A 77 -17.88 28.97 23.99
CA ILE A 77 -17.81 28.00 22.89
C ILE A 77 -16.37 27.73 22.44
N GLN A 78 -15.47 28.70 22.65
CA GLN A 78 -14.09 28.63 22.18
C GLN A 78 -13.21 29.53 23.03
N ALA A 79 -11.97 29.10 23.29
CA ALA A 79 -10.95 29.88 23.98
C ALA A 79 -9.54 29.53 23.49
N SER A 80 -8.62 30.49 23.60
CA SER A 80 -7.21 30.32 23.30
C SER A 80 -6.33 31.15 24.23
N VAL A 81 -5.12 30.68 24.51
CA VAL A 81 -4.13 31.34 25.38
C VAL A 81 -2.81 31.54 24.65
N ASN A 82 -2.10 32.61 25.00
CA ASN A 82 -0.75 32.83 24.49
C ASN A 82 0.25 31.81 25.05
N ALA A 83 1.43 31.71 24.43
CA ALA A 83 2.45 30.70 24.76
C ALA A 83 3.00 30.72 26.20
N THR A 84 2.66 31.74 27.00
CA THR A 84 3.07 31.83 28.41
C THR A 84 1.89 31.82 29.38
N HIS A 85 0.68 31.62 28.87
CA HIS A 85 -0.57 31.58 29.64
C HIS A 85 -0.83 32.84 30.49
N THR A 86 -0.40 34.02 30.01
CA THR A 86 -0.60 35.31 30.67
C THR A 86 -1.79 36.08 30.13
N LEU A 87 -2.24 35.78 28.92
CA LEU A 87 -3.42 36.38 28.29
C LEU A 87 -4.28 35.27 27.72
N MET A 88 -5.60 35.40 27.90
CA MET A 88 -6.59 34.48 27.36
C MET A 88 -7.64 35.27 26.57
N VAL A 89 -7.98 34.74 25.40
CA VAL A 89 -9.11 35.21 24.60
C VAL A 89 -10.17 34.11 24.56
N TYR A 90 -11.43 34.49 24.63
CA TYR A 90 -12.54 33.53 24.61
C TYR A 90 -13.79 34.13 23.99
N VAL A 91 -14.69 33.28 23.49
CA VAL A 91 -15.95 33.69 22.89
C VAL A 91 -17.13 33.15 23.66
N VAL A 92 -18.03 34.05 24.06
CA VAL A 92 -19.31 33.72 24.69
C VAL A 92 -20.40 33.75 23.63
N LYS A 93 -21.15 32.65 23.49
CA LYS A 93 -22.35 32.57 22.64
C LYS A 93 -23.59 32.83 23.48
N LYS A 94 -24.10 34.06 23.44
CA LYS A 94 -25.34 34.47 24.12
C LYS A 94 -26.53 33.94 23.33
N LEU A 95 -27.28 33.02 23.94
CA LEU A 95 -28.51 32.48 23.36
C LEU A 95 -29.66 33.47 23.56
N PRO A 96 -30.59 33.60 22.59
CA PRO A 96 -31.75 34.46 22.74
C PRO A 96 -32.64 33.95 23.88
N THR A 97 -33.07 34.85 24.75
CA THR A 97 -34.05 34.59 25.82
C THR A 97 -35.43 35.02 25.35
N GLU A 98 -36.52 34.44 25.86
CA GLU A 98 -37.90 34.76 25.43
C GLU A 98 -38.24 36.26 25.53
N ASP A 99 -37.57 37.00 26.43
CA ASP A 99 -37.74 38.44 26.65
C ASP A 99 -36.77 39.34 25.85
N SER A 100 -35.84 38.79 25.06
CA SER A 100 -34.83 39.59 24.33
C SER A 100 -35.31 40.05 22.96
N ALA A 101 -35.06 41.31 22.60
CA ALA A 101 -35.39 41.88 21.29
C ALA A 101 -34.63 41.21 20.11
N VAL A 102 -33.55 40.48 20.39
CA VAL A 102 -32.73 39.78 19.40
C VAL A 102 -33.16 38.32 19.35
N LYS A 103 -33.63 37.84 18.19
CA LYS A 103 -34.11 36.46 18.00
C LYS A 103 -33.00 35.45 17.65
N GLU A 104 -31.78 35.92 17.43
CA GLU A 104 -30.64 35.12 16.99
C GLU A 104 -29.53 35.10 18.06
N SER A 105 -28.70 34.06 18.07
CA SER A 105 -27.57 33.97 19.02
C SER A 105 -26.49 35.00 18.69
N LEU A 106 -25.91 35.64 19.71
CA LEU A 106 -24.81 36.60 19.56
C LEU A 106 -23.48 36.00 20.02
N TYR A 107 -22.44 36.18 19.22
CA TYR A 107 -21.06 35.79 19.52
C TYR A 107 -20.31 37.02 20.03
N CYS A 108 -19.76 36.93 21.24
CA CYS A 108 -19.08 38.02 21.95
C CYS A 108 -17.64 37.62 22.31
N PRO A 109 -16.61 38.17 21.65
CA PRO A 109 -15.21 37.90 21.96
C PRO A 109 -14.69 38.80 23.09
N TYR A 110 -14.03 38.19 24.06
CA TYR A 110 -13.44 38.85 25.22
C TYR A 110 -11.97 38.51 25.36
N LEU A 111 -11.19 39.44 25.92
CA LEU A 111 -9.80 39.25 26.33
C LEU A 111 -9.70 39.47 27.85
N ILE A 112 -8.96 38.60 28.51
CA ILE A 112 -8.71 38.70 29.95
C ILE A 112 -7.22 38.56 30.24
N CYS A 113 -6.74 39.41 31.14
CA CYS A 113 -5.36 39.37 31.63
C CYS A 113 -5.27 38.40 32.82
N LEU A 114 -4.37 37.42 32.73
CA LEU A 114 -4.20 36.38 33.75
C LEU A 114 -3.04 36.66 34.71
N LEU A 115 -2.35 37.79 34.54
CA LEU A 115 -1.26 38.21 35.41
C LEU A 115 -1.77 38.43 36.86
N PRO A 116 -0.99 38.07 37.90
CA PRO A 116 -1.46 38.13 39.29
C PRO A 116 -1.84 39.54 39.78
N ASP A 117 -1.12 40.56 39.29
CA ASP A 117 -1.22 41.94 39.77
C ASP A 117 -2.25 42.78 38.99
N ASN A 118 -2.98 42.19 38.03
CA ASN A 118 -3.95 42.89 37.18
C ASN A 118 -5.39 42.54 37.55
N ASP A 119 -6.29 43.53 37.42
CA ASP A 119 -7.72 43.31 37.55
C ASP A 119 -8.18 42.37 36.42
N ARG A 120 -8.73 41.21 36.80
CA ARG A 120 -9.16 40.14 35.89
C ARG A 120 -10.50 40.47 35.22
N THR A 121 -10.69 41.71 34.80
CA THR A 121 -11.91 42.19 34.14
C THR A 121 -11.86 41.86 32.64
N PRO A 122 -12.87 41.18 32.07
CA PRO A 122 -12.95 40.93 30.64
C PRO A 122 -13.08 42.24 29.84
N ALA A 123 -12.21 42.42 28.85
CA ALA A 123 -12.28 43.50 27.87
C ALA A 123 -12.93 43.01 26.57
N GLU A 124 -13.90 43.73 26.04
CA GLU A 124 -14.52 43.42 24.74
C GLU A 124 -13.54 43.70 23.60
N VAL A 125 -13.30 42.69 22.76
CA VAL A 125 -12.30 42.77 21.68
C VAL A 125 -12.89 43.30 20.36
N GLU A 126 -14.16 42.99 20.12
CA GLU A 126 -14.92 43.34 18.92
C GLU A 126 -16.42 43.40 19.28
N GLU A 127 -17.19 44.16 18.49
CA GLU A 127 -18.64 44.25 18.66
C GLU A 127 -19.34 42.88 18.52
N PRO A 128 -20.35 42.59 19.34
CA PRO A 128 -21.16 41.37 19.22
C PRO A 128 -21.77 41.21 17.83
N SER A 129 -21.83 39.97 17.33
CA SER A 129 -22.40 39.68 16.02
C SER A 129 -23.26 38.42 16.02
N THR A 130 -24.24 38.36 15.11
CA THR A 130 -25.01 37.13 14.83
C THR A 130 -24.22 36.14 13.97
N LYS A 131 -23.17 36.60 13.27
CA LYS A 131 -22.23 35.73 12.56
C LYS A 131 -21.20 35.17 13.53
N GLN A 132 -20.80 33.91 13.32
CA GLN A 132 -19.86 33.24 14.20
C GLN A 132 -18.53 34.01 14.28
N ILE A 133 -18.09 34.24 15.52
CA ILE A 133 -16.79 34.80 15.85
C ILE A 133 -16.00 33.74 16.59
N MET A 134 -14.75 33.52 16.18
CA MET A 134 -13.79 32.66 16.88
C MET A 134 -12.43 33.36 16.97
N VAL A 135 -11.57 32.93 17.90
CA VAL A 135 -10.26 33.55 18.15
C VAL A 135 -9.15 32.50 18.33
N GLN A 136 -7.91 32.84 17.99
CA GLN A 136 -6.79 31.89 18.14
C GLN A 136 -5.44 32.60 18.28
N TYR A 137 -4.66 32.26 19.31
CA TYR A 137 -3.29 32.74 19.44
C TYR A 137 -2.35 32.10 18.42
N VAL A 138 -1.45 32.93 17.89
CA VAL A 138 -0.34 32.53 17.02
C VAL A 138 0.90 32.39 17.88
N TYR A 139 1.50 31.20 17.91
CA TYR A 139 2.64 30.92 18.76
C TYR A 139 3.93 31.33 18.06
N GLY A 140 4.74 32.14 18.76
CA GLY A 140 6.02 32.63 18.27
C GLY A 140 7.14 32.41 19.28
N LYS A 141 8.34 32.06 18.81
CA LYS A 141 9.56 32.02 19.63
C LYS A 141 10.27 33.37 19.57
N SER A 142 9.64 34.45 20.04
CA SER A 142 10.26 35.77 19.97
C SER A 142 11.04 36.09 21.24
N THR A 143 12.37 36.02 21.17
CA THR A 143 13.29 36.57 22.19
C THR A 143 14.42 37.42 21.60
N LYS A 144 14.47 37.60 20.27
CA LYS A 144 15.70 38.04 19.59
C LYS A 144 15.82 39.54 19.32
N TYR A 145 14.72 40.29 19.22
CA TYR A 145 14.77 41.65 18.66
C TYR A 145 14.49 42.79 19.64
N SER A 146 13.89 42.53 20.80
CA SER A 146 13.61 43.55 21.82
C SER A 146 13.65 42.94 23.23
N PRO A 147 14.76 43.04 23.98
CA PRO A 147 14.78 42.67 25.39
C PRO A 147 13.71 43.48 26.14
N GLY A 148 12.81 42.80 26.86
CA GLY A 148 11.78 43.44 27.69
C GLY A 148 10.45 43.77 27.00
N ILE A 149 10.25 43.45 25.72
CA ILE A 149 8.93 43.55 25.07
C ILE A 149 8.58 42.25 24.38
N ARG A 150 7.39 41.72 24.67
CA ARG A 150 6.83 40.56 23.97
C ARG A 150 5.58 40.96 23.20
N ASN A 151 5.55 40.69 21.91
CA ASN A 151 4.40 41.00 21.05
C ASN A 151 3.68 39.71 20.67
N ASP A 152 2.77 39.27 21.54
CA ASP A 152 1.91 38.14 21.22
C ASP A 152 0.85 38.58 20.20
N ARG A 153 0.39 37.64 19.38
CA ARG A 153 -0.58 37.89 18.31
C ARG A 153 -1.70 36.88 18.40
N PHE A 154 -2.92 37.31 18.19
CA PHE A 154 -4.05 36.41 18.00
C PHE A 154 -4.86 36.82 16.77
N LEU A 155 -5.51 35.83 16.16
CA LEU A 155 -6.40 35.98 15.04
C LEU A 155 -7.82 36.05 15.55
N LEU A 156 -8.62 36.95 14.96
CA LEU A 156 -10.07 36.99 15.14
C LEU A 156 -10.72 36.71 13.79
N PHE A 157 -11.57 35.69 13.77
CA PHE A 157 -12.32 35.24 12.60
C PHE A 157 -13.76 35.68 12.75
N LYS A 158 -14.29 36.46 11.80
CA LYS A 158 -15.72 36.81 11.75
C LYS A 158 -16.30 36.36 10.41
N HIS A 159 -17.15 35.34 10.44
CA HIS A 159 -17.67 34.67 9.24
C HIS A 159 -18.28 35.66 8.24
N LEU A 160 -18.03 35.46 6.93
CA LEU A 160 -18.49 36.33 5.82
C LEU A 160 -18.11 37.81 5.94
N GLU A 161 -17.16 38.13 6.82
CA GLU A 161 -16.72 39.51 7.02
C GLU A 161 -15.22 39.63 6.97
N TYR A 162 -14.44 39.16 7.93
CA TYR A 162 -13.00 39.40 7.89
C TYR A 162 -12.22 38.52 8.85
N ILE A 163 -10.91 38.47 8.60
CA ILE A 163 -9.93 37.97 9.54
C ILE A 163 -9.03 39.14 9.94
N LYS A 164 -8.96 39.42 11.23
CA LYS A 164 -8.08 40.45 11.83
C LYS A 164 -6.96 39.78 12.61
N ILE A 165 -5.79 40.41 12.61
CA ILE A 165 -4.69 40.06 13.51
C ILE A 165 -4.54 41.17 14.56
N TYR A 166 -4.68 40.77 15.82
CA TYR A 166 -4.47 41.64 16.97
C TYR A 166 -3.05 41.45 17.50
N ARG A 167 -2.48 42.53 18.03
CA ARG A 167 -1.19 42.52 18.71
C ARG A 167 -1.41 42.89 20.16
N THR A 168 -0.89 42.07 21.07
CA THR A 168 -0.96 42.30 22.50
C THR A 168 0.46 42.51 23.02
N PRO A 169 0.97 43.75 23.00
CA PRO A 169 2.30 44.07 23.51
C PRO A 169 2.30 43.90 25.03
N MET A 170 3.24 43.11 25.51
CA MET A 170 3.55 42.96 26.92
C MET A 170 4.91 43.58 27.21
N PHE A 171 4.99 44.28 28.33
CA PHE A 171 6.18 45.02 28.74
C PHE A 171 6.74 44.40 30.01
N LEU A 172 8.06 44.25 30.06
CA LEU A 172 8.76 43.88 31.28
C LEU A 172 8.99 45.16 32.10
N ASN A 173 8.29 45.26 33.22
CA ASN A 173 8.37 46.38 34.12
C ASN A 173 9.34 46.06 35.25
N GLU A 174 10.27 46.98 35.52
CA GLU A 174 11.08 46.95 36.74
C GLU A 174 10.21 47.42 37.90
N CYS A 175 10.01 46.56 38.90
CA CYS A 175 9.28 46.90 40.12
C CYS A 175 10.20 47.59 41.14
N ASP A 176 9.61 48.36 42.06
CA ASP A 176 10.34 49.09 43.11
C ASP A 176 11.17 48.18 44.04
N ASP A 177 10.85 46.88 44.09
CA ASP A 177 11.58 45.84 44.82
C ASP A 177 12.80 45.29 44.07
N GLY A 178 13.09 45.81 42.87
CA GLY A 178 14.17 45.37 42.00
C GLY A 178 13.89 44.06 41.25
N THR A 179 12.64 43.59 41.26
CA THR A 179 12.22 42.43 40.46
C THR A 179 11.60 42.85 39.13
N ASP A 180 11.78 42.02 38.11
CA ASP A 180 11.17 42.25 36.80
C ASP A 180 9.84 41.49 36.70
N LYS A 181 8.75 42.21 36.41
CA LYS A 181 7.42 41.61 36.20
C LYS A 181 6.85 41.98 34.85
N TRP A 182 6.24 41.00 34.18
CA TRP A 182 5.51 41.26 32.96
C TRP A 182 4.20 42.00 33.27
N GLY A 183 3.94 43.07 32.52
CA GLY A 183 2.71 43.85 32.56
C GLY A 183 2.00 43.90 31.21
N PHE A 184 0.69 44.11 31.28
CA PHE A 184 -0.18 44.41 30.14
C PHE A 184 -1.07 45.60 30.52
N ASP A 185 -1.05 46.65 29.71
CA ASP A 185 -1.73 47.93 29.97
C ASP A 185 -3.18 47.97 29.45
N GLY A 186 -3.66 46.89 28.84
CA GLY A 186 -5.00 46.82 28.25
C GLY A 186 -5.13 47.50 26.89
N ILE A 187 -4.05 48.09 26.37
CA ILE A 187 -4.06 48.86 25.12
C ILE A 187 -3.46 48.00 24.01
N TYR A 188 -4.31 47.58 23.07
CA TYR A 188 -3.85 46.95 21.83
C TYR A 188 -3.86 47.97 20.68
N PRO A 189 -2.84 47.95 19.80
CA PRO A 189 -2.85 48.72 18.55
C PRO A 189 -4.07 48.38 17.68
N GLU A 190 -4.40 49.28 16.75
CA GLU A 190 -5.47 49.04 15.78
C GLU A 190 -5.20 47.72 15.03
N PRO A 191 -6.16 46.77 15.04
CA PRO A 191 -5.96 45.45 14.47
C PRO A 191 -5.88 45.51 12.95
N GLU A 192 -4.93 44.78 12.37
CA GLU A 192 -4.75 44.73 10.93
C GLU A 192 -5.73 43.72 10.31
N LYS A 193 -6.50 44.15 9.31
CA LYS A 193 -7.39 43.26 8.55
C LYS A 193 -6.60 42.53 7.46
N ILE A 194 -6.31 41.25 7.67
CA ILE A 194 -5.52 40.41 6.76
C ILE A 194 -6.37 39.70 5.69
N VAL A 195 -7.66 39.45 5.97
CA VAL A 195 -8.62 38.93 4.98
C VAL A 195 -9.87 39.80 4.98
N LYS A 196 -10.31 40.19 3.78
CA LYS A 196 -11.42 41.14 3.59
C LYS A 196 -12.82 40.56 3.69
N VAL A 197 -13.00 39.30 3.28
CA VAL A 197 -14.23 38.47 3.33
C VAL A 197 -13.78 37.02 3.12
N PHE A 198 -14.35 36.07 3.87
CA PHE A 198 -14.13 34.63 3.69
C PHE A 198 -15.43 33.86 3.95
N SER A 199 -15.62 32.71 3.31
CA SER A 199 -16.78 31.82 3.51
C SER A 199 -16.48 30.57 4.32
N TRP A 200 -15.19 30.22 4.48
CA TRP A 200 -14.76 29.08 5.27
C TRP A 200 -13.32 29.30 5.74
N VAL A 201 -12.98 28.80 6.93
CA VAL A 201 -11.62 28.85 7.47
C VAL A 201 -11.33 27.66 8.38
N GLN A 202 -10.08 27.22 8.40
CA GLN A 202 -9.53 26.25 9.36
C GLN A 202 -8.13 26.68 9.82
N TRP A 203 -7.88 26.54 11.12
CA TRP A 203 -6.57 26.76 11.71
C TRP A 203 -5.82 25.43 11.95
N ASP A 204 -4.58 25.35 11.47
CA ASP A 204 -3.63 24.30 11.80
C ASP A 204 -2.65 24.82 12.86
N CYS A 205 -2.88 24.42 14.11
CA CYS A 205 -2.06 24.84 15.25
C CYS A 205 -0.63 24.29 15.21
N VAL A 206 -0.41 23.12 14.60
CA VAL A 206 0.90 22.45 14.54
C VAL A 206 1.83 23.23 13.62
N ASN A 207 1.38 23.48 12.39
CA ASN A 207 2.17 24.17 11.38
C ASN A 207 2.01 25.69 11.41
N GLN A 208 1.10 26.23 12.24
CA GLN A 208 0.75 27.66 12.32
C GLN A 208 0.30 28.20 10.95
N VAL A 209 -0.62 27.47 10.33
CA VAL A 209 -1.16 27.77 9.01
C VAL A 209 -2.65 28.06 9.11
N LEU A 210 -3.07 29.13 8.45
CA LEU A 210 -4.48 29.46 8.29
C LEU A 210 -4.92 29.15 6.86
N TYR A 211 -5.86 28.23 6.71
CA TYR A 211 -6.49 27.93 5.43
C TYR A 211 -7.84 28.62 5.36
N TYR A 212 -8.17 29.29 4.25
CA TYR A 212 -9.44 29.97 4.11
C TYR A 212 -9.93 30.02 2.66
N ILE A 213 -11.25 30.05 2.48
CA ILE A 213 -11.89 30.22 1.18
C ILE A 213 -12.43 31.63 1.06
N HIS A 214 -12.09 32.27 -0.05
CA HIS A 214 -12.67 33.56 -0.46
C HIS A 214 -13.06 33.50 -1.93
N TYR A 215 -13.82 34.50 -2.36
CA TYR A 215 -14.27 34.61 -3.74
C TYR A 215 -13.45 35.66 -4.47
N ARG A 216 -12.86 35.29 -5.60
CA ARG A 216 -12.10 36.19 -6.48
C ARG A 216 -12.68 36.16 -7.89
N GLN A 217 -12.54 37.27 -8.61
CA GLN A 217 -12.85 37.28 -10.04
C GLN A 217 -11.94 36.26 -10.76
N PRO A 218 -12.46 35.55 -11.79
CA PRO A 218 -11.67 34.59 -12.54
C PRO A 218 -10.44 35.29 -13.12
N THR A 219 -9.26 34.74 -12.88
CA THR A 219 -8.05 35.18 -13.60
C THR A 219 -8.07 34.49 -14.96
N GLN A 220 -7.91 35.22 -16.07
CA GLN A 220 -7.92 34.62 -17.41
C GLN A 220 -6.81 33.55 -17.50
N SER A 221 -7.22 32.29 -17.57
CA SER A 221 -6.37 31.14 -17.86
C SER A 221 -6.05 31.14 -19.35
N PHE A 222 -4.77 31.00 -19.71
CA PHE A 222 -4.32 30.88 -21.11
C PHE A 222 -4.29 29.41 -21.59
N ALA A 223 -4.85 28.47 -20.84
CA ALA A 223 -4.85 27.06 -21.20
C ALA A 223 -5.91 26.77 -22.28
N GLU A 224 -5.50 26.12 -23.38
CA GLU A 224 -6.42 25.64 -24.43
C GLU A 224 -7.40 24.61 -23.85
N GLY A 225 -8.68 24.96 -23.72
CA GLY A 225 -9.76 24.02 -23.41
C GLY A 225 -10.76 24.45 -22.32
N GLU A 226 -10.51 25.53 -21.57
CA GLU A 226 -11.51 26.06 -20.63
C GLU A 226 -12.55 26.92 -21.34
N GLU A 227 -13.84 26.57 -21.17
CA GLU A 227 -14.93 27.46 -21.56
C GLU A 227 -14.80 28.78 -20.79
N VAL A 228 -14.84 29.90 -21.51
CA VAL A 228 -14.78 31.24 -20.94
C VAL A 228 -16.02 31.46 -20.09
N LYS A 229 -15.93 31.16 -18.79
CA LYS A 229 -16.96 31.55 -17.82
C LYS A 229 -17.10 33.07 -17.86
N SER A 230 -18.35 33.54 -17.82
CA SER A 230 -18.67 34.96 -17.93
C SER A 230 -17.91 35.77 -16.86
N PRO A 231 -17.42 36.99 -17.18
CA PRO A 231 -16.59 37.81 -16.27
C PRO A 231 -17.30 38.28 -14.98
N SER A 232 -18.58 37.91 -14.78
CA SER A 232 -19.39 38.25 -13.60
C SER A 232 -19.41 37.18 -12.50
N GLU A 233 -18.98 35.94 -12.76
CA GLU A 233 -19.03 34.86 -11.77
C GLU A 233 -17.76 34.83 -10.92
N MET A 234 -17.88 35.11 -9.61
CA MET A 234 -16.74 34.97 -8.69
C MET A 234 -16.43 33.49 -8.46
N THR A 235 -15.15 33.14 -8.55
CA THR A 235 -14.66 31.77 -8.31
C THR A 235 -14.22 31.60 -6.85
N PRO A 236 -14.68 30.56 -6.13
CA PRO A 236 -14.17 30.24 -4.82
C PRO A 236 -12.71 29.80 -4.93
N THR A 237 -11.84 30.36 -4.10
CA THR A 237 -10.41 30.08 -4.09
C THR A 237 -9.98 29.79 -2.65
N LEU A 238 -9.35 28.64 -2.45
CA LEU A 238 -8.68 28.26 -1.21
C LEU A 238 -7.28 28.89 -1.18
N SER A 239 -7.01 29.64 -0.12
CA SER A 239 -5.71 30.27 0.14
C SER A 239 -5.15 29.80 1.48
N ALA A 240 -3.83 29.80 1.63
CA ALA A 240 -3.16 29.50 2.90
C ALA A 240 -2.18 30.60 3.30
N PHE A 241 -2.28 31.06 4.55
CA PHE A 241 -1.30 31.93 5.19
C PHE A 241 -0.39 31.14 6.12
N GLN A 242 0.92 31.20 5.87
CA GLN A 242 1.92 30.70 6.81
C GLN A 242 2.30 31.82 7.78
N PHE A 243 2.10 31.58 9.08
CA PHE A 243 2.56 32.48 10.13
C PHE A 243 3.97 32.11 10.57
N HIS A 244 4.76 33.14 10.88
CA HIS A 244 6.15 33.03 11.33
C HIS A 244 6.32 33.75 12.66
N ALA A 245 7.27 33.30 13.48
CA ALA A 245 7.51 33.88 14.81
C ALA A 245 7.89 35.38 14.75
N ASP A 246 8.93 35.70 13.98
CA ASP A 246 9.52 37.07 13.93
C ASP A 246 9.36 37.73 12.55
N LEU A 247 8.76 37.03 11.59
CA LEU A 247 8.60 37.49 10.20
C LEU A 247 7.12 37.75 9.88
N PRO A 248 6.81 38.60 8.88
CA PRO A 248 5.43 38.78 8.42
C PRO A 248 4.87 37.46 7.88
N HIS A 249 3.56 37.31 7.95
CA HIS A 249 2.87 36.18 7.33
C HIS A 249 3.01 36.24 5.80
N GLU A 250 2.94 35.09 5.14
CA GLU A 250 3.03 34.98 3.69
C GLU A 250 1.91 34.10 3.12
N THR A 251 1.49 34.38 1.89
CA THR A 251 0.51 33.53 1.18
C THR A 251 1.22 32.44 0.41
N VAL A 252 1.15 31.20 0.87
CA VAL A 252 1.94 30.07 0.33
C VAL A 252 1.19 29.24 -0.70
N LEU A 253 -0.15 29.30 -0.67
CA LEU A 253 -1.05 28.49 -1.51
C LEU A 253 -2.19 29.35 -2.04
N ASN A 254 -2.54 29.17 -3.31
CA ASN A 254 -3.81 29.60 -3.89
C ASN A 254 -4.32 28.54 -4.88
N ILE A 255 -5.54 28.04 -4.67
CA ILE A 255 -6.18 27.03 -5.52
C ILE A 255 -7.63 27.42 -5.76
N PRO A 256 -8.07 27.63 -7.01
CA PRO A 256 -9.50 27.74 -7.30
C PRO A 256 -10.18 26.39 -7.09
N LEU A 257 -11.31 26.42 -6.39
CA LEU A 257 -12.12 25.24 -6.10
C LEU A 257 -13.32 25.19 -7.04
N SER A 258 -13.73 23.98 -7.39
CA SER A 258 -15.02 23.72 -8.03
C SER A 258 -16.02 23.32 -6.93
N LEU A 259 -16.57 24.30 -6.23
CA LEU A 259 -17.65 24.07 -5.27
C LEU A 259 -19.00 24.12 -6.00
N PRO A 260 -20.01 23.32 -5.58
CA PRO A 260 -21.38 23.48 -6.07
C PRO A 260 -21.81 24.94 -5.91
N HIS A 261 -22.62 25.48 -6.83
CA HIS A 261 -22.97 26.91 -6.91
C HIS A 261 -23.61 27.44 -5.62
N VAL A 262 -22.79 27.83 -4.65
CA VAL A 262 -23.21 28.64 -3.51
C VAL A 262 -23.32 30.06 -4.03
N SER A 263 -24.55 30.59 -4.08
CA SER A 263 -24.88 31.94 -4.56
C SER A 263 -23.94 32.96 -3.92
N SER A 264 -23.04 33.56 -4.70
CA SER A 264 -22.01 34.49 -4.21
C SER A 264 -22.54 35.89 -3.85
N SER A 265 -23.86 36.09 -3.85
CA SER A 265 -24.47 37.41 -3.69
C SER A 265 -25.86 37.33 -3.03
N GLY A 266 -25.97 37.80 -1.79
CA GLY A 266 -27.23 38.15 -1.14
C GLY A 266 -27.37 37.63 0.29
N GLU A 267 -28.22 38.29 1.07
CA GLU A 267 -28.65 37.95 2.45
C GLU A 267 -29.26 36.53 2.61
N GLY A 268 -29.24 35.70 1.56
CA GLY A 268 -29.65 34.28 1.55
C GLY A 268 -28.53 33.28 1.21
N ALA A 269 -27.26 33.70 1.18
CA ALA A 269 -26.12 32.81 0.88
C ALA A 269 -25.66 31.95 2.06
N ALA A 270 -25.98 32.36 3.29
CA ALA A 270 -25.63 31.64 4.51
C ALA A 270 -26.87 31.02 5.13
N CYS A 271 -26.83 29.73 5.47
CA CYS A 271 -27.96 29.10 6.17
C CYS A 271 -28.12 29.58 7.62
N GLY A 272 -27.15 30.34 8.15
CA GLY A 272 -27.16 30.90 9.51
C GLY A 272 -26.94 29.88 10.64
N ALA A 273 -26.90 28.58 10.31
CA ALA A 273 -26.61 27.51 11.23
C ALA A 273 -25.09 27.25 11.29
N TYR A 274 -24.52 27.39 12.48
CA TYR A 274 -23.10 27.19 12.75
C TYR A 274 -22.89 25.97 13.65
N GLU A 275 -21.91 25.15 13.30
CA GLU A 275 -21.32 24.16 14.22
C GLU A 275 -20.17 24.87 14.97
N ASP A 276 -20.19 24.83 16.30
CA ASP A 276 -19.18 25.48 17.14
C ASP A 276 -17.99 24.52 17.34
N ASP A 277 -17.14 24.39 16.33
CA ASP A 277 -16.00 23.46 16.31
C ASP A 277 -14.71 24.09 16.86
N PRO A 278 -14.28 23.78 18.11
CA PRO A 278 -13.05 24.32 18.67
C PRO A 278 -11.80 23.59 18.17
N ILE A 279 -11.93 22.32 17.75
CA ILE A 279 -10.81 21.46 17.34
C ILE A 279 -11.26 20.52 16.21
N PRO A 280 -10.59 20.52 15.04
CA PRO A 280 -9.75 21.63 14.59
C PRO A 280 -10.60 22.89 14.57
N LEU A 281 -10.00 24.05 14.90
CA LEU A 281 -10.76 25.29 14.90
C LEU A 281 -11.23 25.62 13.47
N ARG A 282 -12.55 25.63 13.27
CA ARG A 282 -13.20 25.94 11.99
C ARG A 282 -14.26 27.02 12.16
N VAL A 283 -14.38 27.91 11.17
CA VAL A 283 -15.50 28.85 11.07
C VAL A 283 -16.14 28.69 9.70
N HIS A 284 -17.35 28.14 9.70
CA HIS A 284 -18.11 27.80 8.51
C HIS A 284 -19.59 27.69 8.85
N ASP A 285 -20.46 27.81 7.86
CA ASP A 285 -21.87 27.47 8.01
C ASP A 285 -22.18 26.05 7.47
N CYS A 286 -23.42 25.62 7.63
CA CYS A 286 -23.88 24.30 7.20
C CYS A 286 -23.84 24.05 5.69
N SER A 287 -23.45 25.03 4.85
CA SER A 287 -23.41 24.88 3.39
C SER A 287 -22.14 24.18 2.88
N LEU A 288 -21.06 24.15 3.68
CA LEU A 288 -19.77 23.64 3.23
C LEU A 288 -19.02 22.92 4.37
N ASP A 289 -19.10 21.58 4.40
CA ASP A 289 -18.29 20.76 5.29
C ASP A 289 -16.98 20.35 4.60
N LEU A 290 -15.93 21.12 4.89
CA LEU A 290 -14.59 20.93 4.36
C LEU A 290 -13.60 20.79 5.52
N GLN A 291 -12.65 19.87 5.38
CA GLN A 291 -11.54 19.64 6.30
C GLN A 291 -10.23 19.56 5.53
N ILE A 292 -9.19 20.20 6.07
CA ILE A 292 -7.84 20.12 5.53
C ILE A 292 -6.97 19.28 6.46
N VAL A 293 -6.32 18.28 5.88
CA VAL A 293 -5.39 17.41 6.58
C VAL A 293 -4.00 17.64 6.00
N CYS A 294 -3.06 18.00 6.88
CA CYS A 294 -1.72 18.43 6.49
C CYS A 294 -0.67 17.80 7.41
N ASP A 295 0.49 17.42 6.87
CA ASP A 295 1.65 17.00 7.67
C ASP A 295 2.95 17.67 7.25
N GLN A 296 3.96 17.56 8.13
CA GLN A 296 5.31 18.08 7.90
C GLN A 296 6.07 17.36 6.77
N ARG A 297 5.55 16.24 6.24
CA ARG A 297 6.16 15.50 5.13
C ARG A 297 5.75 16.07 3.77
N GLY A 298 4.82 17.02 3.75
CA GLY A 298 4.32 17.66 2.53
C GLY A 298 3.05 17.01 1.98
N VAL A 299 2.35 16.21 2.80
CA VAL A 299 1.01 15.72 2.49
C VAL A 299 0.01 16.85 2.72
N LEU A 300 -0.83 17.14 1.72
CA LEU A 300 -1.91 18.12 1.86
C LEU A 300 -3.17 17.60 1.17
N CYS A 301 -4.15 17.20 2.00
CA CYS A 301 -5.42 16.64 1.56
C CYS A 301 -6.55 17.64 1.84
N ILE A 302 -7.31 18.01 0.81
CA ILE A 302 -8.53 18.81 0.94
C ILE A 302 -9.70 17.84 0.87
N CYS A 303 -10.39 17.65 1.99
CA CYS A 303 -11.47 16.69 2.13
C CYS A 303 -12.80 17.44 2.18
N HIS A 304 -13.69 17.15 1.23
CA HIS A 304 -15.00 17.80 1.13
C HIS A 304 -16.10 16.75 1.05
N HIS A 305 -17.07 16.84 1.95
CA HIS A 305 -18.24 15.97 1.99
C HIS A 305 -19.48 16.69 1.48
N TYR A 306 -20.31 16.00 0.68
CA TYR A 306 -21.56 16.54 0.17
C TYR A 306 -22.60 15.45 -0.09
N LEU A 307 -23.87 15.86 -0.11
CA LEU A 307 -25.02 15.03 -0.43
C LEU A 307 -25.65 15.51 -1.74
N TYR A 308 -26.04 14.59 -2.62
CA TYR A 308 -26.77 14.94 -3.84
C TYR A 308 -27.76 13.84 -4.24
N LYS A 309 -28.76 14.21 -5.04
CA LYS A 309 -29.64 13.25 -5.71
C LYS A 309 -29.19 13.08 -7.16
N PRO A 310 -29.17 11.85 -7.70
CA PRO A 310 -29.08 11.67 -9.15
C PRO A 310 -30.24 12.41 -9.82
N LEU A 311 -29.97 13.13 -10.91
CA LEU A 311 -31.04 13.70 -11.72
C LEU A 311 -31.78 12.54 -12.38
N ASP A 312 -33.08 12.39 -12.10
CA ASP A 312 -33.93 11.50 -12.88
C ASP A 312 -33.97 12.04 -14.31
N ASP A 313 -33.69 11.21 -15.31
CA ASP A 313 -33.71 11.54 -16.75
C ASP A 313 -35.10 12.03 -17.24
N SER A 314 -36.11 12.10 -16.37
CA SER A 314 -37.35 12.81 -16.64
C SER A 314 -37.18 14.32 -16.46
N THR A 315 -37.06 15.01 -17.59
CA THR A 315 -37.08 16.46 -17.75
C THR A 315 -38.34 17.11 -17.15
N THR A 316 -38.46 17.25 -15.83
CA THR A 316 -39.31 18.24 -15.12
C THR A 316 -39.26 18.03 -13.60
N SER A 317 -38.54 18.88 -12.86
CA SER A 317 -38.82 19.16 -11.43
C SER A 317 -37.95 20.29 -10.88
N LEU A 318 -37.98 21.47 -11.52
CA LEU A 318 -37.53 22.73 -10.90
C LEU A 318 -38.67 23.38 -10.09
N VAL A 319 -39.34 22.61 -9.24
CA VAL A 319 -40.25 23.16 -8.23
C VAL A 319 -40.03 22.34 -6.96
N MET A 320 -39.17 22.84 -6.08
CA MET A 320 -39.07 22.35 -4.70
C MET A 320 -40.29 22.87 -3.95
N GLU A 321 -41.37 22.07 -3.92
CA GLU A 321 -42.46 22.25 -2.96
C GLU A 321 -42.46 21.11 -1.95
N ASP A 322 -42.51 21.49 -0.68
CA ASP A 322 -42.65 20.65 0.50
C ASP A 322 -43.63 19.49 0.27
N SER A 323 -43.13 18.27 0.26
CA SER A 323 -44.00 17.10 0.33
C SER A 323 -43.26 15.88 0.87
N ALA A 324 -44.01 15.05 1.60
CA ALA A 324 -43.56 13.89 2.35
C ALA A 324 -42.78 12.82 1.53
N ASP A 325 -42.75 12.95 0.20
CA ASP A 325 -42.08 12.04 -0.76
C ASP A 325 -40.54 12.17 -0.75
N LEU A 326 -39.98 13.23 -0.16
CA LEU A 326 -38.54 13.38 0.08
C LEU A 326 -37.98 12.39 1.11
N LYS A 327 -38.83 11.80 1.97
CA LYS A 327 -38.40 10.89 3.04
C LYS A 327 -38.12 9.46 2.57
N ASP A 328 -38.68 9.06 1.43
CA ASP A 328 -38.58 7.68 0.90
C ASP A 328 -37.62 7.53 -0.30
N SER A 329 -37.06 8.64 -0.83
CA SER A 329 -36.07 8.59 -1.92
C SER A 329 -34.63 8.63 -1.37
N GLY A 330 -33.81 7.66 -1.79
CA GLY A 330 -32.39 7.58 -1.44
C GLY A 330 -31.60 8.79 -1.93
N VAL A 331 -30.52 9.13 -1.21
CA VAL A 331 -29.55 10.16 -1.60
C VAL A 331 -28.16 9.55 -1.73
N ASN A 332 -27.34 10.13 -2.61
CA ASN A 332 -25.95 9.76 -2.72
C ASN A 332 -25.16 10.52 -1.67
N PHE A 333 -24.49 9.78 -0.80
CA PHE A 333 -23.49 10.30 0.09
C PHE A 333 -22.14 10.26 -0.62
N ALA A 334 -21.48 11.41 -0.74
CA ALA A 334 -20.20 11.50 -1.41
C ALA A 334 -19.19 12.32 -0.63
N TYR A 335 -17.93 12.04 -0.90
CA TYR A 335 -16.82 12.86 -0.46
C TYR A 335 -15.69 12.82 -1.48
N SER A 336 -15.01 13.96 -1.59
CA SER A 336 -13.90 14.19 -2.51
C SER A 336 -12.66 14.54 -1.72
N ILE A 337 -11.53 13.91 -2.06
CA ILE A 337 -10.24 14.16 -1.43
C ILE A 337 -9.27 14.61 -2.52
N THR A 338 -8.94 15.89 -2.50
CA THR A 338 -7.89 16.44 -3.37
C THR A 338 -6.53 16.15 -2.72
N LEU A 339 -5.76 15.27 -3.35
CA LEU A 339 -4.40 14.91 -2.98
C LEU A 339 -3.43 15.81 -3.74
N LEU A 340 -3.11 16.98 -3.16
CA LEU A 340 -2.31 17.98 -3.88
C LEU A 340 -0.92 17.47 -4.19
N GLN A 341 -0.28 16.72 -3.29
CA GLN A 341 1.03 16.12 -3.50
C GLN A 341 1.08 15.17 -4.72
N HIS A 342 -0.07 14.63 -5.15
CA HIS A 342 -0.19 13.74 -6.31
C HIS A 342 -0.85 14.42 -7.52
N GLY A 343 -1.31 15.67 -7.37
CA GLY A 343 -2.05 16.37 -8.43
C GLY A 343 -3.29 15.62 -8.89
N CYS A 344 -4.04 14.98 -7.98
CA CYS A 344 -5.26 14.25 -8.30
C CYS A 344 -6.37 14.42 -7.26
N VAL A 345 -7.60 14.13 -7.64
CA VAL A 345 -8.77 14.10 -6.77
C VAL A 345 -9.32 12.68 -6.74
N VAL A 346 -9.60 12.17 -5.54
CA VAL A 346 -10.25 10.87 -5.31
C VAL A 346 -11.69 11.14 -4.89
N HIS A 347 -12.66 10.65 -5.67
CA HIS A 347 -14.09 10.77 -5.37
C HIS A 347 -14.60 9.43 -4.87
N SER A 348 -15.27 9.42 -3.73
CA SER A 348 -15.94 8.25 -3.18
C SER A 348 -17.43 8.52 -3.06
N VAL A 349 -18.26 7.59 -3.56
CA VAL A 349 -19.71 7.71 -3.58
C VAL A 349 -20.34 6.44 -3.01
N VAL A 350 -21.30 6.64 -2.12
CA VAL A 350 -22.19 5.62 -1.58
C VAL A 350 -23.61 5.97 -2.04
N PRO A 351 -24.17 5.22 -3.01
CA PRO A 351 -25.49 5.52 -3.54
C PRO A 351 -26.60 5.07 -2.59
N ASP A 352 -27.79 5.64 -2.80
CA ASP A 352 -29.07 5.17 -2.26
C ASP A 352 -29.16 5.08 -0.72
N LEU A 353 -28.54 6.01 0.02
CA LEU A 353 -28.69 6.09 1.48
C LEU A 353 -30.00 6.79 1.88
N PRO A 354 -30.69 6.35 2.96
CA PRO A 354 -31.81 7.08 3.53
C PRO A 354 -31.41 8.49 3.96
N TRP A 355 -32.21 9.52 3.63
CA TRP A 355 -31.92 10.92 3.99
C TRP A 355 -31.71 11.13 5.50
N SER A 356 -32.49 10.42 6.33
CA SER A 356 -32.39 10.48 7.79
C SER A 356 -31.00 10.08 8.29
N LEU A 357 -30.41 9.05 7.68
CA LEU A 357 -29.07 8.58 7.97
C LEU A 357 -28.03 9.53 7.36
N ALA A 358 -28.13 9.81 6.07
CA ALA A 358 -27.15 10.59 5.31
C ALA A 358 -26.88 11.98 5.92
N LYS A 359 -27.92 12.70 6.37
CA LYS A 359 -27.78 14.03 6.99
C LYS A 359 -27.06 14.01 8.36
N SER A 360 -27.06 12.87 9.03
CA SER A 360 -26.46 12.68 10.36
C SER A 360 -25.00 12.23 10.29
N LEU A 361 -24.55 11.75 9.13
CA LEU A 361 -23.17 11.34 8.95
C LEU A 361 -22.24 12.55 9.03
N ARG A 362 -21.18 12.39 9.82
CA ARG A 362 -20.09 13.36 9.94
C ARG A 362 -18.78 12.64 9.69
N PRO A 363 -18.24 12.71 8.46
CA PRO A 363 -17.00 12.03 8.12
C PRO A 363 -15.84 12.66 8.88
N SER A 364 -14.94 11.82 9.37
CA SER A 364 -13.70 12.26 10.03
C SER A 364 -12.50 11.78 9.24
N TYR A 365 -11.52 12.67 9.09
CA TYR A 365 -10.33 12.45 8.28
C TYR A 365 -9.09 12.51 9.16
N THR A 366 -8.23 11.49 9.09
CA THR A 366 -6.96 11.48 9.84
C THR A 366 -5.87 10.73 9.11
N LEU A 367 -4.63 11.21 9.18
CA LEU A 367 -3.48 10.51 8.59
C LEU A 367 -3.17 9.25 9.40
N TYR A 368 -2.77 8.19 8.71
CA TYR A 368 -2.51 6.87 9.29
C TYR A 368 -1.25 6.21 8.73
N ALA A 369 -0.39 5.68 9.61
CA ALA A 369 0.82 4.92 9.28
C ALA A 369 1.65 5.49 8.10
N ASP A 370 1.82 6.82 8.11
CA ASP A 370 2.54 7.65 7.13
C ASP A 370 2.06 7.59 5.66
N ASN A 371 1.24 6.63 5.26
CA ASN A 371 0.94 6.41 3.84
C ASN A 371 -0.55 6.34 3.54
N HIS A 372 -1.40 6.47 4.54
CA HIS A 372 -2.84 6.34 4.36
C HIS A 372 -3.59 7.52 4.96
N LEU A 373 -4.73 7.83 4.35
CA LEU A 373 -5.77 8.65 4.94
C LEU A 373 -6.88 7.73 5.42
N LEU A 374 -7.20 7.81 6.71
CA LEU A 374 -8.38 7.19 7.29
C LEU A 374 -9.57 8.12 7.11
N VAL A 375 -10.59 7.61 6.42
CA VAL A 375 -11.90 8.23 6.35
C VAL A 375 -12.85 7.37 7.17
N ASN A 376 -13.21 7.87 8.35
CA ASN A 376 -14.16 7.18 9.20
C ASN A 376 -15.55 7.80 8.97
N ILE A 377 -16.46 6.99 8.43
CA ILE A 377 -17.86 7.36 8.23
C ILE A 377 -18.66 6.61 9.27
N PRO A 378 -19.07 7.30 10.34
CA PRO A 378 -19.76 6.67 11.45
C PRO A 378 -20.94 5.81 10.99
N MET A 379 -21.16 4.67 11.66
CA MET A 379 -22.26 3.73 11.40
C MET A 379 -22.18 2.97 10.06
N LEU A 380 -21.28 3.35 9.14
CA LEU A 380 -21.16 2.70 7.82
C LEU A 380 -19.87 1.88 7.70
N TYR A 381 -18.73 2.54 7.60
CA TYR A 381 -17.44 1.90 7.38
C TYR A 381 -16.27 2.85 7.68
N THR A 382 -15.10 2.25 7.86
CA THR A 382 -13.82 2.96 7.83
C THR A 382 -13.12 2.65 6.51
N GLN A 383 -12.70 3.68 5.78
CA GLN A 383 -11.96 3.54 4.53
C GLN A 383 -10.50 3.98 4.70
N LEU A 384 -9.55 3.11 4.37
CA LEU A 384 -8.15 3.43 4.18
C LEU A 384 -7.93 3.82 2.73
N ILE A 385 -7.44 5.02 2.47
CA ILE A 385 -7.05 5.46 1.12
C ILE A 385 -5.54 5.59 1.09
N ASP A 386 -4.89 4.93 0.13
CA ASP A 386 -3.46 5.08 -0.10
C ASP A 386 -3.14 6.49 -0.61
N ILE A 387 -2.31 7.20 0.15
CA ILE A 387 -1.82 8.56 -0.13
C ILE A 387 -0.28 8.63 -0.06
N SER A 388 0.39 7.50 -0.19
CA SER A 388 1.84 7.33 -0.08
C SER A 388 2.62 8.40 -0.85
N LEU A 389 3.69 8.94 -0.28
CA LEU A 389 4.59 9.86 -1.00
C LEU A 389 5.57 9.13 -1.93
N TYR A 390 5.60 7.79 -1.88
CA TYR A 390 6.61 6.98 -2.59
C TYR A 390 6.10 6.42 -3.92
N HIS A 391 4.79 6.39 -4.13
CA HIS A 391 4.13 5.93 -5.35
C HIS A 391 2.77 6.62 -5.53
N GLU A 392 2.21 6.57 -6.74
CA GLU A 392 0.86 7.07 -6.97
C GLU A 392 -0.20 6.36 -6.10
N PRO A 393 -1.28 7.06 -5.69
CA PRO A 393 -2.44 6.48 -5.04
C PRO A 393 -3.02 5.38 -5.92
N CYS A 394 -3.05 4.14 -5.42
CA CYS A 394 -3.44 3.00 -6.25
C CYS A 394 -4.63 2.20 -5.73
N CYS A 395 -4.87 2.20 -4.41
CA CYS A 395 -5.88 1.34 -3.81
C CYS A 395 -6.55 1.98 -2.58
N HIS A 396 -7.65 1.36 -2.16
CA HIS A 396 -8.31 1.67 -0.91
C HIS A 396 -8.83 0.37 -0.25
N ILE A 397 -8.95 0.38 1.07
CA ILE A 397 -9.53 -0.72 1.85
C ILE A 397 -10.79 -0.21 2.52
N VAL A 398 -11.91 -0.92 2.39
CA VAL A 398 -13.15 -0.62 3.11
C VAL A 398 -13.38 -1.68 4.18
N ILE A 399 -13.43 -1.24 5.44
CA ILE A 399 -13.69 -2.09 6.62
C ILE A 399 -15.10 -1.75 7.12
N PRO A 400 -16.07 -2.69 7.07
CA PRO A 400 -17.41 -2.44 7.59
C PRO A 400 -17.39 -2.15 9.09
N MET A 401 -18.21 -1.20 9.54
CA MET A 401 -18.43 -0.94 10.97
C MET A 401 -19.75 -1.53 11.43
N ASP A 402 -19.85 -1.88 12.71
CA ASP A 402 -21.12 -2.31 13.30
C ASP A 402 -22.12 -1.14 13.35
N GLU A 403 -23.40 -1.45 13.16
CA GLU A 403 -24.47 -0.45 13.23
C GLU A 403 -24.57 0.13 14.65
N SER A 404 -24.59 1.45 14.75
CA SER A 404 -24.75 2.20 16.00
C SER A 404 -25.92 3.16 15.84
N GLU A 405 -26.62 3.50 16.93
CA GLU A 405 -27.74 4.45 16.89
C GLU A 405 -27.27 5.90 16.64
N SER A 406 -26.05 6.23 17.05
CA SER A 406 -25.42 7.53 16.81
C SER A 406 -23.93 7.37 16.50
N GLY A 407 -23.44 8.16 15.55
CA GLY A 407 -22.03 8.23 15.21
C GLY A 407 -21.24 9.22 16.08
N PRO A 408 -19.99 8.93 16.48
CA PRO A 408 -19.16 9.89 17.20
C PRO A 408 -18.77 11.08 16.32
N SER A 409 -18.61 12.27 16.92
CA SER A 409 -18.07 13.45 16.24
C SER A 409 -16.57 13.52 16.50
N LEU A 410 -15.79 12.83 15.67
CA LEU A 410 -14.36 12.65 15.91
C LEU A 410 -13.52 13.80 15.34
N ALA A 411 -12.68 14.38 16.19
CA ALA A 411 -11.67 15.37 15.81
C ALA A 411 -10.26 14.96 16.25
N PRO A 412 -9.19 15.28 15.48
CA PRO A 412 -7.82 15.00 15.88
C PRO A 412 -7.42 15.74 17.15
N ILE A 413 -6.70 15.07 18.06
CA ILE A 413 -6.23 15.66 19.32
C ILE A 413 -4.73 15.44 19.53
N LEU A 414 -3.99 16.53 19.74
CA LEU A 414 -2.54 16.49 19.98
C LEU A 414 -2.18 16.00 21.38
N GLY A 415 -1.06 15.27 21.49
CA GLY A 415 -0.48 14.88 22.78
C GLY A 415 -1.07 13.61 23.41
N TRP A 416 -2.01 12.93 22.76
CA TRP A 416 -2.65 11.69 23.25
C TRP A 416 -2.18 10.40 22.57
N GLY A 417 -1.16 10.49 21.71
CA GLY A 417 -0.61 9.36 20.94
C GLY A 417 -0.77 9.57 19.43
N ALA A 418 -0.25 8.63 18.64
CA ALA A 418 -0.44 8.64 17.20
C ALA A 418 -1.91 8.34 16.87
N HIS A 419 -2.48 9.05 15.89
CA HIS A 419 -3.84 8.82 15.40
C HIS A 419 -4.93 8.94 16.48
N ALA A 420 -4.68 9.73 17.53
CA ALA A 420 -5.65 9.98 18.58
C ALA A 420 -6.72 10.97 18.09
N MET A 421 -7.97 10.59 18.26
CA MET A 421 -9.15 11.40 17.99
C MET A 421 -9.94 11.57 19.29
N VAL A 422 -10.65 12.68 19.44
CA VAL A 422 -11.59 12.91 20.53
C VAL A 422 -12.99 12.99 19.96
N ASP A 423 -13.94 12.30 20.58
CA ASP A 423 -15.35 12.54 20.32
C ASP A 423 -15.78 13.83 21.04
N LEU A 424 -16.10 14.87 20.28
CA LEU A 424 -16.43 16.19 20.81
C LEU A 424 -17.69 16.18 21.68
N ASN A 425 -18.57 15.18 21.52
CA ASN A 425 -19.80 15.06 22.29
C ASN A 425 -19.59 14.40 23.67
N THR A 426 -18.71 13.40 23.74
CA THR A 426 -18.51 12.57 24.94
C THR A 426 -17.19 12.87 25.67
N LEU A 427 -16.25 13.54 25.00
CA LEU A 427 -14.86 13.71 25.40
C LEU A 427 -14.10 12.38 25.56
N ASP A 428 -14.55 11.35 24.87
CA ASP A 428 -13.85 10.08 24.77
C ASP A 428 -12.71 10.18 23.76
N VAL A 429 -11.50 9.85 24.20
CA VAL A 429 -10.33 9.74 23.33
C VAL A 429 -10.27 8.33 22.77
N VAL A 430 -10.30 8.26 21.44
CA VAL A 430 -10.23 7.04 20.65
C VAL A 430 -8.97 7.07 19.81
N THR A 431 -8.11 6.07 19.97
CA THR A 431 -6.99 5.87 19.05
C THR A 431 -7.49 5.13 17.81
N MET A 432 -7.43 5.79 16.65
CA MET A 432 -7.75 5.17 15.37
C MET A 432 -6.63 4.19 15.02
N ASN A 433 -6.96 2.89 15.06
CA ASN A 433 -6.03 1.83 14.71
C ASN A 433 -6.75 0.78 13.89
N VAL A 434 -6.14 0.33 12.80
CA VAL A 434 -6.65 -0.77 12.00
C VAL A 434 -5.98 -2.04 12.46
N ALA A 435 -6.73 -2.89 13.17
CA ALA A 435 -6.20 -4.12 13.71
C ALA A 435 -6.10 -5.21 12.64
N ASP A 436 -5.07 -6.04 12.75
CA ASP A 436 -4.86 -7.25 11.93
C ASP A 436 -6.10 -8.15 11.89
N LYS A 437 -6.82 -8.24 13.01
CA LYS A 437 -8.09 -8.97 13.13
C LYS A 437 -9.13 -8.44 12.14
N ASP A 438 -9.28 -7.12 12.06
CA ASP A 438 -10.33 -6.48 11.26
C ASP A 438 -10.01 -6.58 9.77
N LEU A 439 -8.72 -6.46 9.40
CA LEU A 439 -8.23 -6.77 8.06
C LEU A 439 -8.48 -8.23 7.70
N THR A 440 -8.19 -9.15 8.63
CA THR A 440 -8.40 -10.59 8.44
C THR A 440 -9.87 -10.94 8.26
N SER A 441 -10.77 -10.39 9.08
CA SER A 441 -12.21 -10.62 8.94
C SER A 441 -12.74 -10.03 7.64
N THR A 442 -12.27 -8.84 7.27
CA THR A 442 -12.67 -8.17 6.01
C THR A 442 -12.21 -8.98 4.79
N PHE A 443 -10.98 -9.49 4.80
CA PHE A 443 -10.44 -10.32 3.74
C PHE A 443 -11.16 -11.68 3.62
N LYS A 444 -11.48 -12.31 4.76
CA LYS A 444 -12.17 -13.61 4.82
C LYS A 444 -13.68 -13.52 4.54
N SER A 445 -14.24 -12.31 4.58
CA SER A 445 -15.64 -12.05 4.25
C SER A 445 -15.91 -12.06 2.72
N ASN A 446 -17.17 -11.97 2.32
CA ASN A 446 -17.59 -11.94 0.91
C ASN A 446 -17.38 -10.54 0.28
N THR A 447 -16.19 -9.98 0.44
CA THR A 447 -15.79 -8.70 -0.17
C THR A 447 -15.27 -8.90 -1.58
N ALA A 448 -15.33 -7.84 -2.39
CA ALA A 448 -14.74 -7.82 -3.73
C ALA A 448 -13.24 -8.19 -3.70
N VAL A 449 -12.76 -8.83 -4.76
CA VAL A 449 -11.35 -9.24 -4.89
C VAL A 449 -10.43 -8.02 -4.78
N GLU A 450 -10.89 -6.88 -5.25
CA GLU A 450 -10.24 -5.57 -5.18
C GLU A 450 -9.90 -5.17 -3.73
N ASN A 451 -10.82 -5.38 -2.79
CA ASN A 451 -10.58 -5.11 -1.36
C ASN A 451 -9.54 -6.08 -0.79
N LYS A 452 -9.57 -7.35 -1.19
CA LYS A 452 -8.58 -8.38 -0.78
C LYS A 452 -7.18 -8.04 -1.29
N LEU A 453 -7.09 -7.55 -2.52
CA LEU A 453 -5.85 -7.11 -3.14
C LEU A 453 -5.28 -5.86 -2.45
N ALA A 454 -6.13 -4.89 -2.10
CA ALA A 454 -5.72 -3.72 -1.33
C ALA A 454 -5.23 -4.08 0.08
N ILE A 455 -5.88 -5.05 0.76
CA ILE A 455 -5.41 -5.56 2.06
C ILE A 455 -4.03 -6.20 1.93
N LEU A 456 -3.81 -7.06 0.92
CA LEU A 456 -2.48 -7.65 0.68
C LEU A 456 -1.42 -6.60 0.36
N HIS A 457 -1.78 -5.59 -0.45
CA HIS A 457 -0.91 -4.47 -0.75
C HIS A 457 -0.48 -3.73 0.53
N TYR A 458 -1.44 -3.37 1.38
CA TYR A 458 -1.19 -2.71 2.66
C TYR A 458 -0.27 -3.53 3.56
N LEU A 459 -0.58 -4.82 3.76
CA LEU A 459 0.19 -5.71 4.63
C LEU A 459 1.65 -5.86 4.17
N ILE A 460 1.90 -5.91 2.87
CA ILE A 460 3.25 -6.14 2.33
C ILE A 460 4.04 -4.82 2.20
N GLN A 461 3.44 -3.77 1.62
CA GLN A 461 4.13 -2.52 1.30
C GLN A 461 4.28 -1.57 2.47
N HIS A 462 3.27 -1.50 3.34
CA HIS A 462 3.17 -0.44 4.34
C HIS A 462 3.33 -0.96 5.76
N ASP A 463 2.56 -1.99 6.15
CA ASP A 463 2.66 -2.58 7.48
C ASP A 463 3.88 -3.50 7.61
N GLY A 464 4.20 -4.23 6.53
CA GLY A 464 5.35 -5.12 6.48
C GLY A 464 5.14 -6.49 7.14
N ASN A 465 3.90 -6.84 7.46
CA ASN A 465 3.46 -8.09 8.07
C ASN A 465 3.30 -9.20 7.02
N MET A 466 4.45 -9.77 6.64
CA MET A 466 4.53 -10.85 5.64
C MET A 466 3.85 -12.14 6.12
N ASP A 467 3.90 -12.42 7.44
CA ASP A 467 3.34 -13.63 8.02
C ASP A 467 1.81 -13.66 7.86
N LEU A 468 1.14 -12.54 8.14
CA LEU A 468 -0.30 -12.42 7.91
C LEU A 468 -0.65 -12.51 6.43
N ALA A 469 0.14 -11.88 5.55
CA ALA A 469 -0.07 -11.99 4.10
C ALA A 469 0.01 -13.46 3.62
N GLU A 470 0.98 -14.24 4.11
CA GLU A 470 1.08 -15.68 3.83
C GLU A 470 -0.12 -16.47 4.41
N GLU A 471 -0.60 -16.13 5.61
CA GLU A 471 -1.78 -16.76 6.21
C GLU A 471 -3.03 -16.52 5.35
N LEU A 472 -3.24 -15.29 4.89
CA LEU A 472 -4.39 -14.91 4.06
C LEU A 472 -4.37 -15.62 2.69
N ILE A 473 -3.20 -15.74 2.07
CA ILE A 473 -3.03 -16.53 0.84
C ILE A 473 -3.31 -18.01 1.09
N SER A 474 -2.80 -18.55 2.19
CA SER A 474 -3.05 -19.94 2.60
C SER A 474 -4.54 -20.18 2.82
N TRP A 475 -5.25 -19.21 3.41
CA TRP A 475 -6.70 -19.27 3.59
C TRP A 475 -7.45 -19.26 2.25
N MET A 476 -7.09 -18.39 1.29
CA MET A 476 -7.71 -18.38 -0.04
C MET A 476 -7.41 -19.64 -0.84
N CYS A 477 -6.22 -20.23 -0.66
CA CYS A 477 -5.86 -21.49 -1.29
C CYS A 477 -6.88 -22.59 -0.98
N VAL A 478 -7.38 -22.63 0.25
CA VAL A 478 -8.38 -23.61 0.71
C VAL A 478 -9.82 -23.12 0.47
N ASN A 479 -10.05 -21.81 0.42
CA ASN A 479 -11.37 -21.19 0.31
C ASN A 479 -11.53 -20.39 -0.99
N GLN A 480 -11.43 -21.06 -2.14
CA GLN A 480 -11.64 -20.44 -3.46
C GLN A 480 -13.15 -20.20 -3.73
N ARG A 481 -13.73 -19.21 -3.05
CA ARG A 481 -15.14 -18.79 -3.23
C ARG A 481 -15.31 -17.66 -4.24
N ASP A 482 -14.24 -16.91 -4.47
CA ASP A 482 -14.21 -15.79 -5.40
C ASP A 482 -14.03 -16.31 -6.82
N GLY A 483 -14.71 -15.70 -7.80
CA GLY A 483 -14.82 -16.20 -9.17
C GLY A 483 -13.50 -16.51 -9.89
N PHE A 484 -13.62 -17.07 -11.10
CA PHE A 484 -12.46 -17.54 -11.88
C PHE A 484 -11.36 -16.47 -12.02
N GLY A 485 -10.13 -16.80 -11.62
CA GLY A 485 -8.96 -15.92 -11.74
C GLY A 485 -8.67 -15.01 -10.53
N ALA A 486 -9.57 -14.90 -9.54
CA ALA A 486 -9.35 -14.08 -8.35
C ALA A 486 -8.07 -14.46 -7.58
N PHE A 487 -7.91 -15.76 -7.32
CA PHE A 487 -6.73 -16.27 -6.61
C PHE A 487 -5.43 -16.06 -7.40
N GLN A 488 -5.48 -16.11 -8.73
CA GLN A 488 -4.32 -15.80 -9.57
C GLN A 488 -3.87 -14.34 -9.39
N ARG A 489 -4.81 -13.38 -9.40
CA ARG A 489 -4.50 -11.95 -9.17
C ARG A 489 -3.87 -11.74 -7.79
N VAL A 490 -4.41 -12.38 -6.75
CA VAL A 490 -3.89 -12.33 -5.38
C VAL A 490 -2.45 -12.86 -5.31
N MET A 491 -2.16 -13.98 -6.00
CA MET A 491 -0.80 -14.50 -6.10
C MET A 491 0.14 -13.55 -6.84
N GLN A 492 -0.31 -12.93 -7.94
CA GLN A 492 0.51 -11.97 -8.69
C GLN A 492 0.80 -10.71 -7.89
N GLU A 493 -0.18 -10.19 -7.15
CA GLU A 493 0.01 -9.06 -6.24
C GLU A 493 1.03 -9.42 -5.16
N TYR A 494 0.91 -10.59 -4.52
CA TYR A 494 1.90 -11.04 -3.54
C TYR A 494 3.32 -11.09 -4.13
N LEU A 495 3.48 -11.66 -5.33
CA LEU A 495 4.78 -11.79 -5.99
C LEU A 495 5.43 -10.42 -6.26
N ILE A 496 4.68 -9.49 -6.86
CA ILE A 496 5.21 -8.16 -7.19
C ILE A 496 5.40 -7.31 -5.93
N SER A 497 4.42 -7.28 -5.03
CA SER A 497 4.51 -6.49 -3.82
C SER A 497 5.66 -6.95 -2.92
N THR A 498 5.80 -8.26 -2.72
CA THR A 498 6.90 -8.83 -1.92
C THR A 498 8.25 -8.52 -2.55
N THR A 499 8.36 -8.65 -3.88
CA THR A 499 9.60 -8.31 -4.60
C THR A 499 10.00 -6.86 -4.34
N TYR A 500 9.05 -5.92 -4.46
CA TYR A 500 9.30 -4.50 -4.24
C TYR A 500 9.69 -4.21 -2.78
N ALA A 501 8.93 -4.73 -1.81
CA ALA A 501 9.17 -4.51 -0.38
C ALA A 501 10.53 -5.06 0.07
N VAL A 502 10.88 -6.28 -0.34
CA VAL A 502 12.16 -6.93 -0.02
C VAL A 502 13.32 -6.19 -0.70
N THR A 503 13.15 -5.78 -1.96
CA THR A 503 14.16 -5.00 -2.68
C THR A 503 14.43 -3.68 -1.96
N ARG A 504 13.37 -2.92 -1.63
CA ARG A 504 13.44 -1.64 -0.90
C ARG A 504 14.20 -1.75 0.43
N ARG A 505 13.89 -2.78 1.23
CA ARG A 505 14.56 -3.03 2.54
C ARG A 505 16.05 -3.36 2.40
N SER A 506 16.47 -3.91 1.26
CA SER A 506 17.85 -4.37 1.03
C SER A 506 18.77 -3.36 0.35
N LEU A 507 18.22 -2.24 -0.12
CA LEU A 507 18.94 -1.24 -0.92
C LEU A 507 19.55 -0.12 -0.07
N PRO A 508 20.69 0.45 -0.51
CA PRO A 508 21.22 1.67 0.08
C PRO A 508 20.33 2.88 -0.26
N SER A 509 20.35 3.90 0.61
CA SER A 509 19.54 5.12 0.45
C SER A 509 19.75 5.84 -0.89
N SER A 510 20.97 5.82 -1.42
CA SER A 510 21.32 6.41 -2.72
C SER A 510 20.61 5.77 -3.92
N ALA A 511 20.14 4.53 -3.79
CA ALA A 511 19.49 3.78 -4.87
C ALA A 511 17.95 3.75 -4.75
N LEU A 512 17.38 4.23 -3.64
CA LEU A 512 15.93 4.16 -3.40
C LEU A 512 15.11 4.95 -4.42
N ASN A 513 15.63 6.05 -4.95
CA ASN A 513 14.93 6.84 -5.97
C ASN A 513 14.64 6.05 -7.25
N LEU A 514 15.48 5.05 -7.57
CA LEU A 514 15.28 4.20 -8.74
C LEU A 514 14.08 3.23 -8.58
N MET A 515 13.65 2.97 -7.34
CA MET A 515 12.50 2.10 -7.08
C MET A 515 11.19 2.68 -7.63
N LYS A 516 11.09 4.00 -7.81
CA LYS A 516 9.91 4.65 -8.42
C LYS A 516 9.62 4.14 -9.84
N MET A 517 10.63 3.62 -10.55
CA MET A 517 10.50 3.10 -11.92
C MET A 517 10.14 1.61 -11.98
N LEU A 518 10.02 0.93 -10.85
CA LEU A 518 9.70 -0.49 -10.78
C LEU A 518 8.24 -0.72 -10.37
N PRO A 519 7.63 -1.84 -10.79
CA PRO A 519 6.26 -2.16 -10.40
C PRO A 519 6.20 -2.49 -8.92
N PHE A 520 5.27 -1.90 -8.18
CA PHE A 520 5.07 -2.17 -6.75
C PHE A 520 3.73 -2.86 -6.46
N THR A 521 2.80 -2.79 -7.41
CA THR A 521 1.49 -3.45 -7.39
C THR A 521 1.04 -3.74 -8.82
N GLN A 522 0.10 -4.68 -9.00
CA GLN A 522 -0.65 -4.82 -10.25
C GLN A 522 -1.97 -4.05 -10.26
N HIS A 523 -2.33 -3.42 -9.13
CA HIS A 523 -3.62 -2.79 -8.92
C HIS A 523 -3.47 -1.27 -8.86
N LEU A 524 -3.16 -0.67 -10.01
CA LEU A 524 -2.90 0.77 -10.16
C LEU A 524 -4.17 1.63 -10.35
N LYS A 525 -5.33 1.12 -9.96
CA LYS A 525 -6.61 1.84 -10.11
C LYS A 525 -7.50 1.55 -8.92
N PHE A 526 -8.10 2.62 -8.41
CA PHE A 526 -9.27 2.51 -7.55
C PHE A 526 -10.35 1.70 -8.28
N ALA A 527 -11.03 0.86 -7.50
CA ALA A 527 -12.08 0.00 -8.00
C ALA A 527 -13.19 -0.07 -6.97
N ASP A 528 -14.42 -0.27 -7.44
CA ASP A 528 -15.59 -0.29 -6.58
C ASP A 528 -15.55 -1.47 -5.61
N VAL A 529 -15.81 -1.19 -4.34
CA VAL A 529 -15.81 -2.20 -3.28
C VAL A 529 -17.22 -2.38 -2.75
N LYS A 530 -17.74 -3.60 -2.91
CA LYS A 530 -19.00 -4.01 -2.29
C LYS A 530 -18.77 -4.46 -0.86
N VAL A 531 -19.48 -3.86 0.08
CA VAL A 531 -19.44 -4.17 1.51
C VAL A 531 -20.87 -4.27 2.02
N ARG A 532 -21.27 -5.44 2.52
CA ARG A 532 -22.67 -5.75 2.88
C ARG A 532 -23.60 -5.49 1.69
N ASP A 533 -24.65 -4.70 1.90
CA ASP A 533 -25.61 -4.29 0.86
C ASP A 533 -25.22 -2.96 0.17
N MET A 534 -24.05 -2.42 0.51
CA MET A 534 -23.57 -1.13 0.01
C MET A 534 -22.47 -1.31 -1.04
N CYS A 535 -22.43 -0.40 -2.01
CA CYS A 535 -21.33 -0.29 -2.97
C CYS A 535 -20.61 1.03 -2.75
N VAL A 536 -19.33 0.97 -2.37
CA VAL A 536 -18.47 2.16 -2.29
C VAL A 536 -17.77 2.28 -3.63
N SER A 537 -18.23 3.22 -4.45
CA SER A 537 -17.62 3.49 -5.76
C SER A 537 -16.56 4.55 -5.61
N VAL A 538 -15.36 4.29 -6.16
CA VAL A 538 -14.21 5.20 -6.03
C VAL A 538 -13.62 5.48 -7.40
N SER A 539 -13.56 6.77 -7.77
CA SER A 539 -12.92 7.24 -8.99
C SER A 539 -11.77 8.19 -8.67
N GLN A 540 -10.83 8.30 -9.62
CA GLN A 540 -9.68 9.19 -9.52
C GLN A 540 -9.61 10.05 -10.77
N GLU A 541 -9.48 11.36 -10.58
CA GLU A 541 -9.33 12.33 -11.64
C GLU A 541 -8.02 13.08 -11.48
N LYS A 542 -7.33 13.37 -12.59
CA LYS A 542 -6.17 14.26 -12.57
C LYS A 542 -6.63 15.69 -12.29
N LEU A 543 -5.86 16.42 -11.50
CA LEU A 543 -6.11 17.83 -11.26
C LEU A 543 -5.58 18.62 -12.44
N TRP A 544 -6.45 18.96 -13.39
CA TRP A 544 -6.09 19.65 -14.64
C TRP A 544 -5.78 21.15 -14.47
N ASN A 545 -5.88 21.67 -13.24
CA ASN A 545 -5.92 23.11 -13.03
C ASN A 545 -4.50 23.71 -13.00
N SER A 546 -4.12 24.38 -14.10
CA SER A 546 -2.87 25.13 -14.27
C SER A 546 -2.70 26.29 -13.27
N SER A 547 -3.76 26.57 -12.49
CA SER A 547 -3.88 27.68 -11.55
C SER A 547 -3.56 27.32 -10.09
N VAL A 548 -3.18 26.07 -9.79
CA VAL A 548 -2.63 25.73 -8.46
C VAL A 548 -1.30 26.43 -8.30
N VAL A 549 -1.27 27.46 -7.45
CA VAL A 549 -0.06 28.21 -7.14
C VAL A 549 0.42 27.83 -5.75
N VAL A 550 1.48 27.03 -5.69
CA VAL A 550 2.32 26.84 -4.50
C VAL A 550 3.58 27.67 -4.68
N LEU A 551 3.92 28.52 -3.71
CA LEU A 551 5.14 29.34 -3.80
C LEU A 551 6.39 28.45 -3.91
N ALA A 552 7.25 28.77 -4.88
CA ALA A 552 8.56 28.14 -5.00
C ALA A 552 9.45 28.51 -3.80
N PRO A 553 10.39 27.65 -3.36
CA PRO A 553 11.25 27.96 -2.21
C PRO A 553 11.93 29.34 -2.27
N ARG A 554 12.39 29.75 -3.46
CA ARG A 554 13.03 31.06 -3.67
C ARG A 554 12.10 32.27 -3.53
N GLN A 555 10.79 32.09 -3.67
CA GLN A 555 9.79 33.15 -3.55
C GLN A 555 9.31 33.33 -2.11
N ARG A 556 9.67 32.41 -1.21
CA ARG A 556 9.21 32.44 0.17
C ARG A 556 9.99 33.41 1.02
N VAL A 557 9.35 33.90 2.08
CA VAL A 557 9.99 34.67 3.14
C VAL A 557 11.11 33.85 3.79
N CYS A 558 10.86 32.56 4.04
CA CYS A 558 11.82 31.61 4.59
C CYS A 558 12.42 30.70 3.49
N GLN A 559 13.27 31.25 2.62
CA GLN A 559 13.74 30.59 1.38
C GLN A 559 14.46 29.23 1.56
N PHE A 560 15.09 29.03 2.70
CA PHE A 560 15.90 27.84 3.01
C PHE A 560 15.23 26.92 4.05
N ALA A 561 14.00 27.22 4.47
CA ALA A 561 13.29 26.38 5.41
C ALA A 561 12.81 25.11 4.69
N GLU A 562 13.13 23.94 5.24
CA GLU A 562 12.56 22.68 4.79
C GLU A 562 11.28 22.40 5.58
N ASP A 563 10.15 22.81 5.02
CA ASP A 563 8.83 22.65 5.62
C ASP A 563 7.83 22.00 4.64
N VAL A 564 6.56 21.92 5.08
CA VAL A 564 5.42 21.38 4.32
C VAL A 564 5.42 21.87 2.87
N TRP A 565 5.58 23.18 2.67
CA TRP A 565 5.40 23.83 1.38
C TRP A 565 6.54 23.53 0.42
N THR A 566 7.78 23.54 0.92
CA THR A 566 8.93 23.17 0.07
C THR A 566 8.87 21.71 -0.38
N ARG A 567 8.39 20.81 0.48
CA ARG A 567 8.19 19.39 0.15
C ARG A 567 7.02 19.18 -0.80
N LEU A 568 5.89 19.85 -0.57
CA LEU A 568 4.74 19.83 -1.48
C LEU A 568 5.09 20.39 -2.86
N TRP A 569 5.85 21.50 -2.91
CA TRP A 569 6.33 22.07 -4.17
C TRP A 569 7.23 21.09 -4.92
N ALA A 570 8.13 20.39 -4.22
CA ALA A 570 8.97 19.36 -4.84
C ALA A 570 8.14 18.18 -5.39
N ALA A 571 7.13 17.72 -4.66
CA ALA A 571 6.25 16.64 -5.09
C ALA A 571 5.43 17.02 -6.33
N LEU A 572 4.86 18.23 -6.37
CA LEU A 572 4.09 18.74 -7.51
C LEU A 572 4.92 18.90 -8.79
N ASN A 573 6.23 19.15 -8.65
CA ASN A 573 7.15 19.30 -9.78
C ASN A 573 7.92 18.01 -10.11
N ASP A 574 7.65 16.90 -9.41
CA ASP A 574 8.26 15.61 -9.71
C ASP A 574 7.59 15.03 -10.96
N ALA A 575 8.37 14.81 -12.03
CA ALA A 575 7.83 14.29 -13.27
C ALA A 575 7.47 12.79 -13.11
N PRO A 576 6.28 12.34 -13.55
CA PRO A 576 5.92 10.94 -13.47
C PRO A 576 6.87 10.10 -14.33
N GLN A 577 7.52 9.12 -13.70
CA GLN A 577 8.43 8.21 -14.39
C GLN A 577 7.67 6.95 -14.84
N PRO A 578 7.85 6.48 -16.08
CA PRO A 578 7.18 5.27 -16.54
C PRO A 578 7.74 4.04 -15.81
N ARG A 579 6.84 3.22 -15.28
CA ARG A 579 7.19 1.97 -14.60
C ARG A 579 7.46 0.85 -15.60
N LEU A 580 8.39 -0.05 -15.26
CA LEU A 580 8.63 -1.27 -16.01
C LEU A 580 7.37 -2.15 -15.98
N GLN A 581 6.85 -2.46 -17.17
CA GLN A 581 5.72 -3.38 -17.32
C GLN A 581 6.23 -4.82 -17.42
N PRO A 582 5.64 -5.80 -16.70
CA PRO A 582 6.00 -7.21 -16.83
C PRO A 582 5.97 -7.73 -18.27
N GLN A 583 5.08 -7.17 -19.10
CA GLN A 583 4.96 -7.51 -20.52
C GLN A 583 6.27 -7.29 -21.30
N ALA A 584 7.08 -6.28 -20.94
CA ALA A 584 8.36 -6.03 -21.59
C ALA A 584 9.34 -7.21 -21.41
N VAL A 585 9.35 -7.82 -20.22
CA VAL A 585 10.15 -9.01 -19.93
C VAL A 585 9.62 -10.23 -20.66
N ILE A 586 8.29 -10.41 -20.70
CA ILE A 586 7.63 -11.52 -21.40
C ILE A 586 7.96 -11.50 -22.90
N ASP A 587 7.89 -10.33 -23.54
CA ASP A 587 8.17 -10.22 -24.98
C ASP A 587 9.64 -10.56 -25.29
N LYS A 588 10.56 -10.21 -24.39
CA LYS A 588 11.98 -10.59 -24.49
C LYS A 588 12.21 -12.07 -24.28
N LEU A 589 11.49 -12.69 -23.35
CA LEU A 589 11.51 -14.13 -23.14
C LEU A 589 10.98 -14.88 -24.36
N ARG A 590 9.91 -14.40 -25.01
CA ARG A 590 9.39 -15.00 -26.25
C ARG A 590 10.42 -14.97 -27.39
N VAL A 591 11.13 -13.86 -27.56
CA VAL A 591 12.16 -13.72 -28.61
C VAL A 591 13.41 -14.56 -28.29
N SER A 592 13.85 -14.57 -27.03
CA SER A 592 15.03 -15.32 -26.59
C SER A 592 14.81 -16.83 -26.51
N LEU A 593 13.57 -17.30 -26.40
CA LEU A 593 13.22 -18.73 -26.41
C LEU A 593 13.75 -19.45 -27.66
N HIS A 594 13.79 -18.77 -28.82
CA HIS A 594 14.36 -19.30 -30.06
C HIS A 594 15.89 -19.51 -30.00
N CYS A 595 16.58 -18.74 -29.16
CA CYS A 595 18.02 -18.84 -28.94
C CYS A 595 18.37 -19.71 -27.72
N TYR A 596 17.41 -19.91 -26.81
CA TYR A 596 17.56 -20.76 -25.64
C TYR A 596 17.43 -22.24 -26.05
N GLN A 597 18.57 -22.86 -26.35
CA GLN A 597 18.68 -24.29 -26.60
C GLN A 597 19.25 -25.00 -25.35
N PRO A 598 18.41 -25.45 -24.40
CA PRO A 598 18.89 -26.16 -23.21
C PRO A 598 19.68 -27.44 -23.56
N GLU A 599 19.42 -28.03 -24.73
CA GLU A 599 20.15 -29.21 -25.24
C GLU A 599 21.58 -28.90 -25.70
N ALA A 600 21.84 -27.68 -26.18
CA ALA A 600 23.18 -27.20 -26.53
C ALA A 600 23.95 -26.79 -25.27
N LEU A 601 23.28 -26.16 -24.30
CA LEU A 601 23.87 -25.68 -23.05
C LEU A 601 24.10 -26.81 -22.03
N SER A 602 23.37 -27.92 -22.10
CA SER A 602 23.64 -29.14 -21.32
C SER A 602 25.02 -29.78 -21.61
N ARG A 603 25.70 -29.34 -22.68
CA ARG A 603 27.04 -29.82 -23.08
C ARG A 603 28.14 -28.80 -22.86
N CYS A 604 27.80 -27.57 -22.51
CA CYS A 604 28.74 -26.47 -22.39
C CYS A 604 28.80 -26.06 -20.92
N SER A 605 29.91 -26.36 -20.24
CA SER A 605 30.33 -25.54 -19.11
C SER A 605 30.49 -24.10 -19.64
N THR A 606 29.53 -23.23 -19.32
CA THR A 606 29.65 -21.80 -19.59
C THR A 606 30.95 -21.31 -18.95
N PRO A 607 31.77 -20.52 -19.66
CA PRO A 607 32.94 -19.91 -19.04
C PRO A 607 32.44 -19.02 -17.90
N LEU A 608 33.07 -19.18 -16.73
CA LEU A 608 32.88 -18.30 -15.59
C LEU A 608 33.01 -16.85 -16.08
N SER A 609 31.91 -16.09 -16.03
CA SER A 609 32.01 -14.63 -16.00
C SER A 609 32.94 -14.23 -14.84
N PRO A 610 33.76 -13.18 -14.97
CA PRO A 610 34.66 -12.74 -13.91
C PRO A 610 33.86 -12.12 -12.75
N GLY A 611 33.23 -12.97 -11.94
CA GLY A 611 32.70 -12.68 -10.62
C GLY A 611 33.65 -13.32 -9.61
N GLY A 612 34.23 -12.50 -8.75
CA GLY A 612 35.34 -12.85 -7.87
C GLY A 612 35.14 -14.16 -7.11
N ALA A 613 36.21 -14.96 -7.10
CA ALA A 613 36.47 -15.86 -6.00
C ALA A 613 36.36 -15.05 -4.70
N ALA A 614 35.30 -15.29 -3.93
CA ALA A 614 35.35 -15.00 -2.51
C ALA A 614 36.48 -15.87 -1.92
N PRO A 615 37.42 -15.31 -1.14
CA PRO A 615 38.45 -16.10 -0.49
C PRO A 615 37.77 -17.11 0.46
N PRO A 616 38.42 -18.25 0.76
CA PRO A 616 37.86 -19.23 1.69
C PRO A 616 37.59 -18.52 3.01
N LEU A 617 36.30 -18.42 3.35
CA LEU A 617 35.84 -17.80 4.58
C LEU A 617 36.51 -18.51 5.75
N ALA A 618 37.18 -17.71 6.58
CA ALA A 618 37.67 -18.14 7.88
C ALA A 618 36.55 -18.85 8.65
N LEU A 619 36.89 -20.00 9.26
CA LEU A 619 36.08 -20.67 10.26
C LEU A 619 35.64 -19.67 11.33
N GLY A 620 34.38 -19.23 11.31
CA GLY A 620 33.83 -18.41 12.41
C GLY A 620 32.76 -17.35 12.08
N ALA A 621 32.29 -17.17 10.84
CA ALA A 621 31.20 -16.24 10.56
C ALA A 621 29.86 -16.97 10.29
N PRO A 622 28.73 -16.53 10.87
CA PRO A 622 27.45 -17.22 10.72
C PRO A 622 26.95 -17.13 9.28
N ALA A 623 26.42 -18.24 8.77
CA ALA A 623 25.74 -18.29 7.48
C ALA A 623 24.70 -17.17 7.38
N ARG A 624 24.71 -16.42 6.26
CA ARG A 624 23.69 -15.41 5.96
C ARG A 624 22.32 -16.10 5.90
N ARG A 625 21.54 -15.92 6.96
CA ARG A 625 20.17 -16.43 7.13
C ARG A 625 19.24 -15.69 6.16
N SER A 626 18.35 -16.41 5.48
CA SER A 626 17.19 -15.80 4.83
C SER A 626 16.29 -15.23 5.91
N SER A 627 15.80 -14.01 5.74
CA SER A 627 14.90 -13.34 6.70
C SER A 627 13.42 -13.61 6.41
N LEU A 628 13.08 -14.45 5.43
CA LEU A 628 11.71 -14.79 5.01
C LEU A 628 11.34 -16.26 5.30
N GLY A 629 12.05 -16.93 6.21
CA GLY A 629 11.69 -18.30 6.60
C GLY A 629 12.33 -18.68 7.92
N GLY A 630 11.50 -18.98 8.92
CA GLY A 630 11.94 -19.73 10.09
C GLY A 630 12.52 -21.08 9.64
N HIS A 631 13.46 -21.63 10.41
CA HIS A 631 14.23 -22.86 10.14
C HIS A 631 13.41 -24.16 9.90
N GLN A 632 12.08 -24.09 9.75
CA GLN A 632 11.16 -25.23 9.69
C GLN A 632 10.40 -25.42 8.36
N ASP A 633 10.45 -24.48 7.41
CA ASP A 633 9.62 -24.55 6.19
C ASP A 633 10.41 -24.95 4.93
N LEU A 634 10.42 -26.24 4.63
CA LEU A 634 11.04 -26.81 3.44
C LEU A 634 10.01 -26.98 2.31
N LEU A 635 10.43 -26.69 1.07
CA LEU A 635 9.67 -27.05 -0.13
C LEU A 635 9.54 -28.58 -0.25
N PRO A 636 8.48 -29.11 -0.91
CA PRO A 636 8.27 -30.55 -1.08
C PRO A 636 9.31 -31.22 -2.00
N PHE A 637 10.16 -30.44 -2.66
CA PHE A 637 11.23 -30.89 -3.55
C PHE A 637 12.59 -30.33 -3.11
N PHE A 638 13.65 -30.88 -3.69
CA PHE A 638 15.02 -30.44 -3.43
C PHE A 638 15.43 -29.34 -4.40
N GLU A 639 15.97 -28.24 -3.88
CA GLU A 639 16.73 -27.27 -4.67
C GLU A 639 18.17 -27.81 -4.77
N LEU A 640 18.58 -28.28 -5.95
CA LEU A 640 19.92 -28.82 -6.20
C LEU A 640 20.69 -27.89 -7.13
N ASP A 641 21.81 -27.33 -6.66
CA ASP A 641 22.71 -26.42 -7.41
C ASP A 641 23.53 -27.13 -8.53
N VAL A 642 22.88 -27.89 -9.42
CA VAL A 642 23.61 -28.55 -10.51
C VAL A 642 23.63 -27.64 -11.74
N CYS A 643 24.84 -27.12 -12.03
CA CYS A 643 25.20 -26.19 -13.11
C CYS A 643 24.84 -26.67 -14.53
N THR A 644 23.58 -26.51 -14.93
CA THR A 644 23.17 -26.46 -16.34
C THR A 644 22.17 -25.33 -16.52
N ALA A 645 22.33 -24.52 -17.58
CA ALA A 645 21.49 -23.35 -17.86
C ALA A 645 19.99 -23.68 -17.74
N SER A 646 19.38 -23.32 -16.62
CA SER A 646 17.99 -23.70 -16.29
C SER A 646 17.01 -22.64 -16.80
N LYS A 647 15.74 -23.00 -17.02
CA LYS A 647 14.69 -22.02 -17.38
C LYS A 647 14.61 -20.90 -16.33
N GLN A 648 14.87 -21.22 -15.07
CA GLN A 648 14.97 -20.26 -13.98
C GLN A 648 16.09 -19.24 -14.22
N GLU A 649 17.32 -19.68 -14.52
CA GLU A 649 18.45 -18.77 -14.82
C GLU A 649 18.17 -17.88 -16.03
N HIS A 650 17.50 -18.42 -17.06
CA HIS A 650 17.11 -17.65 -18.23
C HIS A 650 16.13 -16.52 -17.88
N ILE A 651 15.10 -16.83 -17.08
CA ILE A 651 14.12 -15.84 -16.61
C ILE A 651 14.79 -14.78 -15.72
N ILE A 652 15.68 -15.19 -14.81
CA ILE A 652 16.44 -14.27 -13.95
C ILE A 652 17.31 -13.33 -14.80
N ALA A 653 18.03 -13.87 -15.80
CA ALA A 653 18.88 -13.08 -16.68
C ALA A 653 18.08 -12.08 -17.54
N ALA A 654 16.90 -12.50 -18.04
CA ALA A 654 16.00 -11.62 -18.78
C ALA A 654 15.48 -10.47 -17.89
N ASN A 655 15.00 -10.77 -16.68
CA ASN A 655 14.55 -9.75 -15.72
C ASN A 655 15.69 -8.79 -15.36
N LEU A 656 16.87 -9.30 -15.00
CA LEU A 656 18.03 -8.47 -14.64
C LEU A 656 18.39 -7.51 -15.78
N ARG A 657 18.42 -8.01 -17.02
CA ARG A 657 18.72 -7.20 -18.20
C ARG A 657 17.67 -6.13 -18.45
N GLU A 658 16.40 -6.49 -18.48
CA GLU A 658 15.33 -5.53 -18.80
C GLU A 658 15.14 -4.48 -17.71
N VAL A 659 15.29 -4.86 -16.43
CA VAL A 659 15.33 -3.90 -15.33
C VAL A 659 16.51 -2.94 -15.49
N SER A 660 17.71 -3.45 -15.77
CA SER A 660 18.90 -2.61 -15.97
C SER A 660 18.71 -1.63 -17.13
N VAL A 661 18.19 -2.11 -18.27
CA VAL A 661 17.95 -1.30 -19.46
C VAL A 661 16.89 -0.23 -19.20
N HIS A 662 15.79 -0.59 -18.54
CA HIS A 662 14.73 0.35 -18.19
C HIS A 662 15.25 1.46 -17.27
N LEU A 663 15.95 1.09 -16.20
CA LEU A 663 16.51 2.05 -15.25
C LEU A 663 17.56 2.97 -15.88
N MET A 664 18.40 2.47 -16.79
CA MET A 664 19.36 3.31 -17.52
C MET A 664 18.66 4.27 -18.48
N ARG A 665 17.63 3.79 -19.19
CA ARG A 665 16.89 4.59 -20.18
C ARG A 665 16.14 5.74 -19.52
N GLU A 666 15.37 5.44 -18.47
CA GLU A 666 14.55 6.42 -17.78
C GLU A 666 15.38 7.27 -16.80
N GLY A 667 16.40 6.69 -16.16
CA GLY A 667 17.29 7.40 -15.24
C GLY A 667 18.18 8.45 -15.92
N ALA A 668 18.56 8.25 -17.18
CA ALA A 668 19.35 9.23 -17.95
C ALA A 668 18.52 10.46 -18.40
N GLY A 669 17.21 10.31 -18.57
CA GLY A 669 16.31 11.39 -19.00
C GLY A 669 15.98 12.41 -17.90
N SER A 670 16.08 12.01 -16.63
CA SER A 670 15.69 12.84 -15.48
C SER A 670 16.69 13.97 -15.13
N GLY A 671 17.87 14.00 -15.75
CA GLY A 671 18.94 14.97 -15.44
C GLY A 671 18.97 16.25 -16.26
N ALA A 672 18.06 16.43 -17.23
CA ALA A 672 18.16 17.53 -18.19
C ALA A 672 17.50 18.87 -17.76
N GLY A 673 16.83 18.93 -16.60
CA GLY A 673 16.04 20.10 -16.17
C GLY A 673 16.64 20.98 -15.07
N GLY A 674 17.74 20.58 -14.42
CA GLY A 674 18.31 21.30 -13.27
C GLY A 674 19.72 21.80 -13.56
N ALA A 675 19.88 23.13 -13.71
CA ALA A 675 21.19 23.76 -13.83
C ALA A 675 22.01 23.54 -12.55
N GLY A 676 22.97 22.62 -12.60
CA GLY A 676 23.93 22.32 -11.54
C GLY A 676 24.83 21.14 -11.94
N GLY A 677 25.85 21.41 -12.74
CA GLY A 677 26.75 20.40 -13.29
C GLY A 677 27.70 19.75 -12.27
N GLY A 678 28.10 18.52 -12.58
CA GLY A 678 29.32 17.89 -12.08
C GLY A 678 29.09 16.70 -11.14
N ALA A 679 29.52 15.51 -11.59
CA ALA A 679 29.80 14.31 -10.79
C ALA A 679 28.69 13.27 -10.49
N GLY A 680 27.59 13.20 -11.26
CA GLY A 680 26.49 12.23 -11.03
C GLY A 680 26.56 10.86 -11.76
N GLY A 681 27.37 10.72 -12.82
CA GLY A 681 27.28 9.57 -13.74
C GLY A 681 27.66 8.20 -13.13
N ALA A 682 28.74 8.15 -12.35
CA ALA A 682 29.22 6.88 -11.78
C ALA A 682 28.33 6.33 -10.64
N GLY A 683 27.64 7.21 -9.92
CA GLY A 683 26.72 6.83 -8.83
C GLY A 683 25.43 6.20 -9.34
N LEU A 684 24.93 6.66 -10.50
CA LEU A 684 23.73 6.12 -11.14
C LEU A 684 23.96 4.70 -11.66
N GLU A 685 25.08 4.46 -12.37
CA GLU A 685 25.42 3.12 -12.88
C GLU A 685 25.60 2.08 -11.76
N SER A 686 26.28 2.45 -10.66
CA SER A 686 26.39 1.59 -9.47
C SER A 686 25.03 1.34 -8.81
N GLY A 687 24.12 2.32 -8.82
CA GLY A 687 22.76 2.18 -8.30
C GLY A 687 21.92 1.22 -9.14
N VAL A 688 22.00 1.30 -10.47
CA VAL A 688 21.23 0.43 -11.39
C VAL A 688 21.59 -1.04 -11.23
N HIS A 689 22.88 -1.37 -11.16
CA HIS A 689 23.31 -2.76 -10.97
C HIS A 689 22.85 -3.32 -9.61
N ALA A 690 22.95 -2.50 -8.55
CA ALA A 690 22.50 -2.89 -7.22
C ALA A 690 20.98 -3.16 -7.21
N VAL A 691 20.17 -2.25 -7.76
CA VAL A 691 18.72 -2.41 -7.86
C VAL A 691 18.35 -3.64 -8.68
N SER A 692 18.91 -3.80 -9.87
CA SER A 692 18.57 -4.89 -10.78
C SER A 692 18.91 -6.26 -10.19
N THR A 693 20.06 -6.38 -9.52
CA THR A 693 20.49 -7.63 -8.87
C THR A 693 19.62 -7.95 -7.66
N ARG A 694 19.31 -6.96 -6.82
CA ARG A 694 18.43 -7.13 -5.66
C ARG A 694 17.00 -7.47 -6.08
N TRP A 695 16.50 -6.82 -7.12
CA TRP A 695 15.19 -7.08 -7.71
C TRP A 695 15.06 -8.53 -8.18
N ALA A 696 15.97 -8.99 -9.02
CA ALA A 696 15.92 -10.36 -9.56
C ALA A 696 16.05 -11.42 -8.46
N ALA A 697 16.88 -11.17 -7.44
CA ALA A 697 16.98 -12.05 -6.27
C ALA A 697 15.69 -12.05 -5.43
N ALA A 698 15.07 -10.88 -5.24
CA ALA A 698 13.81 -10.74 -4.51
C ALA A 698 12.64 -11.41 -5.24
N GLN A 699 12.61 -11.38 -6.59
CA GLN A 699 11.61 -12.11 -7.39
C GLN A 699 11.66 -13.61 -7.10
N LEU A 700 12.86 -14.19 -7.06
CA LEU A 700 13.04 -15.60 -6.75
C LEU A 700 12.64 -15.92 -5.31
N GLU A 701 12.99 -15.08 -4.34
CA GLU A 701 12.61 -15.32 -2.94
C GLU A 701 11.10 -15.17 -2.73
N ALA A 702 10.45 -14.20 -3.36
CA ALA A 702 8.99 -14.05 -3.34
C ALA A 702 8.30 -15.28 -3.96
N ALA A 703 8.82 -15.80 -5.08
CA ALA A 703 8.31 -17.02 -5.70
C ALA A 703 8.46 -18.24 -4.79
N ARG A 704 9.59 -18.39 -4.09
CA ARG A 704 9.81 -19.45 -3.10
C ARG A 704 8.86 -19.33 -1.91
N ALA A 705 8.74 -18.15 -1.32
CA ALA A 705 7.87 -17.89 -0.18
C ALA A 705 6.41 -18.24 -0.52
N LEU A 706 5.93 -17.78 -1.69
CA LEU A 706 4.58 -18.12 -2.15
C LEU A 706 4.40 -19.64 -2.34
N CYS A 707 5.36 -20.32 -2.96
CA CYS A 707 5.30 -21.77 -3.15
C CYS A 707 5.26 -22.52 -1.81
N ARG A 708 6.04 -22.07 -0.82
CA ARG A 708 6.00 -22.60 0.56
C ARG A 708 4.63 -22.37 1.19
N ALA A 709 4.07 -21.16 1.13
CA ALA A 709 2.75 -20.86 1.68
C ALA A 709 1.65 -21.75 1.09
N LEU A 710 1.63 -21.93 -0.24
CA LEU A 710 0.64 -22.78 -0.93
C LEU A 710 0.79 -24.26 -0.55
N THR A 711 2.01 -24.77 -0.52
CA THR A 711 2.28 -26.18 -0.17
C THR A 711 2.02 -26.46 1.31
N ARG A 712 2.31 -25.49 2.20
CA ARG A 712 1.99 -25.53 3.62
C ARG A 712 0.47 -25.57 3.85
N ALA A 713 -0.29 -24.72 3.16
CA ALA A 713 -1.75 -24.68 3.25
C ALA A 713 -2.41 -26.03 2.93
N LEU A 714 -1.84 -26.77 1.96
CA LEU A 714 -2.30 -28.09 1.55
C LEU A 714 -1.69 -29.24 2.35
N ARG A 715 -0.92 -28.97 3.42
CA ARG A 715 -0.14 -29.98 4.17
C ARG A 715 0.77 -30.82 3.27
N ALA A 716 1.21 -30.24 2.16
CA ALA A 716 2.19 -30.81 1.22
C ALA A 716 3.62 -30.36 1.58
N SER A 717 3.89 -30.18 2.88
CA SER A 717 5.23 -29.88 3.41
C SER A 717 5.72 -31.08 4.21
N PRO A 718 6.95 -31.57 4.00
CA PRO A 718 7.46 -32.72 4.72
C PRO A 718 7.76 -32.35 6.17
N GLN A 719 7.27 -33.14 7.13
CA GLN A 719 7.74 -33.02 8.52
C GLN A 719 9.22 -33.39 8.61
N HIS A 720 9.93 -32.89 9.65
CA HIS A 720 11.35 -33.18 9.88
C HIS A 720 11.56 -34.72 9.96
N ASN A 721 12.10 -35.34 8.88
CA ASN A 721 12.28 -36.79 8.60
C ASN A 721 11.40 -37.47 7.52
N GLN A 722 10.53 -36.76 6.79
CA GLN A 722 9.79 -37.35 5.66
C GLN A 722 10.54 -37.23 4.31
N GLN A 723 10.25 -38.16 3.39
CA GLN A 723 10.80 -38.16 2.04
C GLN A 723 10.34 -36.93 1.25
N ARG A 724 11.18 -36.45 0.32
CA ARG A 724 10.95 -35.27 -0.55
C ARG A 724 11.11 -35.65 -2.02
N GLY A 725 10.57 -34.84 -2.92
CA GLY A 725 10.70 -35.03 -4.37
C GLY A 725 9.70 -36.06 -4.89
N PHE A 726 10.12 -36.93 -5.81
CA PHE A 726 9.20 -37.85 -6.49
C PHE A 726 8.63 -38.91 -5.55
N THR A 727 9.40 -39.40 -4.59
CA THR A 727 8.90 -40.41 -3.64
C THR A 727 7.81 -39.86 -2.72
N PHE A 728 7.87 -38.57 -2.39
CA PHE A 728 6.79 -37.89 -1.68
C PHE A 728 5.47 -37.88 -2.47
N ILE A 729 5.55 -37.74 -3.80
CA ILE A 729 4.37 -37.80 -4.68
C ILE A 729 3.82 -39.23 -4.74
N ASP A 730 4.69 -40.24 -4.78
CA ASP A 730 4.29 -41.64 -4.84
C ASP A 730 3.59 -42.14 -3.58
N GLU A 731 3.93 -41.58 -2.42
CA GLU A 731 3.31 -41.88 -1.12
C GLU A 731 2.01 -41.08 -0.87
N MET A 732 1.66 -40.11 -1.73
CA MET A 732 0.52 -39.21 -1.55
C MET A 732 -0.81 -39.86 -1.99
N GLU A 733 -1.90 -39.54 -1.27
CA GLU A 733 -3.24 -39.95 -1.70
C GLU A 733 -3.59 -39.34 -3.08
N PRO A 734 -4.19 -40.08 -4.03
CA PRO A 734 -4.50 -39.56 -5.36
C PRO A 734 -5.36 -38.29 -5.39
N THR A 735 -6.31 -38.17 -4.46
CA THR A 735 -7.18 -36.98 -4.31
C THR A 735 -6.37 -35.76 -3.86
N HIS A 736 -5.50 -35.94 -2.86
CA HIS A 736 -4.59 -34.92 -2.35
C HIS A 736 -3.59 -34.48 -3.42
N ALA A 737 -3.00 -35.43 -4.15
CA ALA A 737 -2.09 -35.16 -5.26
C ALA A 737 -2.77 -34.33 -6.37
N TYR A 738 -4.03 -34.63 -6.70
CA TYR A 738 -4.79 -33.86 -7.68
C TYR A 738 -5.09 -32.43 -7.20
N ILE A 739 -5.45 -32.23 -5.93
CA ILE A 739 -5.66 -30.90 -5.36
C ILE A 739 -4.35 -30.09 -5.39
N LEU A 740 -3.24 -30.71 -4.98
CA LEU A 740 -1.91 -30.10 -5.05
C LEU A 740 -1.55 -29.73 -6.49
N PHE A 741 -1.82 -30.60 -7.45
CA PHE A 741 -1.60 -30.32 -8.87
C PHE A 741 -2.37 -29.07 -9.31
N LYS A 742 -3.65 -28.95 -8.95
CA LYS A 742 -4.49 -27.80 -9.34
C LYS A 742 -4.03 -26.48 -8.74
N VAL A 743 -3.57 -26.47 -7.49
CA VAL A 743 -3.02 -25.25 -6.88
C VAL A 743 -1.67 -24.89 -7.51
N LEU A 744 -0.78 -25.85 -7.72
CA LEU A 744 0.51 -25.60 -8.36
C LEU A 744 0.37 -25.19 -9.84
N GLU A 745 -0.69 -25.65 -10.52
CA GLU A 745 -1.07 -25.19 -11.86
C GLU A 745 -1.44 -23.71 -11.85
N GLN A 746 -2.27 -23.26 -10.90
CA GLN A 746 -2.61 -21.84 -10.76
C GLN A 746 -1.38 -21.00 -10.40
N TYR A 747 -0.49 -21.51 -9.55
CA TYR A 747 0.79 -20.86 -9.22
C TYR A 747 1.72 -20.75 -10.45
N TYR A 748 1.84 -21.82 -11.24
CA TYR A 748 2.60 -21.79 -12.50
C TYR A 748 2.04 -20.70 -13.43
N LEU A 749 0.72 -20.65 -13.62
CA LEU A 749 0.07 -19.63 -14.45
C LEU A 749 0.31 -18.21 -13.90
N ALA A 750 0.20 -18.02 -12.58
CA ALA A 750 0.45 -16.74 -11.94
C ALA A 750 1.88 -16.26 -12.18
N THR A 751 2.90 -17.10 -11.99
CA THR A 751 4.31 -16.75 -12.20
C THR A 751 4.68 -16.54 -13.68
N ASP A 752 4.24 -17.43 -14.58
CA ASP A 752 4.56 -17.39 -16.01
C ASP A 752 3.96 -16.14 -16.68
N SER A 753 2.73 -15.78 -16.31
CA SER A 753 2.02 -14.60 -16.83
C SER A 753 2.65 -13.25 -16.47
N ILE A 754 3.60 -13.22 -15.52
CA ILE A 754 4.32 -12.01 -15.10
C ILE A 754 5.84 -12.17 -15.20
N ALA A 755 6.32 -13.22 -15.88
CA ALA A 755 7.73 -13.56 -16.06
C ALA A 755 8.53 -13.72 -14.74
N PHE A 756 7.93 -14.31 -13.72
CA PHE A 756 8.62 -14.62 -12.47
C PHE A 756 9.38 -15.96 -12.54
N PRO A 757 10.57 -16.06 -11.93
CA PRO A 757 11.32 -17.31 -11.88
C PRO A 757 10.70 -18.29 -10.88
N LEU A 758 10.52 -19.55 -11.29
CA LEU A 758 10.06 -20.63 -10.41
C LEU A 758 11.23 -21.14 -9.53
N PRO A 759 10.96 -21.69 -8.32
CA PRO A 759 11.97 -22.33 -7.48
C PRO A 759 12.69 -23.48 -8.21
N GLN A 760 13.94 -23.75 -7.83
CA GLN A 760 14.71 -24.79 -8.51
C GLN A 760 14.13 -26.17 -8.20
N GLY A 761 13.99 -27.03 -9.21
CA GLY A 761 13.36 -28.35 -9.07
C GLY A 761 11.83 -28.33 -9.13
N PHE A 762 11.18 -27.16 -9.12
CA PHE A 762 9.72 -27.04 -9.26
C PHE A 762 9.23 -27.68 -10.56
N SER A 763 9.85 -27.37 -11.70
CA SER A 763 9.42 -27.90 -13.02
C SER A 763 9.41 -29.42 -13.06
N SER A 764 10.43 -30.07 -12.50
CA SER A 764 10.50 -31.54 -12.41
C SER A 764 9.43 -32.11 -11.50
N PHE A 765 9.27 -31.53 -10.30
CA PHE A 765 8.25 -31.93 -9.34
C PHE A 765 6.84 -31.79 -9.90
N PHE A 766 6.53 -30.63 -10.48
CA PHE A 766 5.23 -30.31 -11.08
C PHE A 766 4.92 -31.22 -12.28
N THR A 767 5.92 -31.51 -13.12
CA THR A 767 5.75 -32.45 -14.24
C THR A 767 5.47 -33.87 -13.76
N TYR A 768 6.23 -34.37 -12.78
CA TYR A 768 5.99 -35.71 -12.25
C TYR A 768 4.63 -35.81 -11.53
N LEU A 769 4.25 -34.79 -10.76
CA LEU A 769 2.94 -34.70 -10.14
C LEU A 769 1.81 -34.73 -11.18
N GLY A 770 1.97 -33.97 -12.28
CA GLY A 770 1.06 -34.00 -13.42
C GLY A 770 0.94 -35.39 -14.05
N TYR A 771 2.05 -36.12 -14.20
CA TYR A 771 2.03 -37.49 -14.72
C TYR A 771 1.23 -38.46 -13.83
N ARG A 772 1.34 -38.30 -12.51
CA ARG A 772 0.66 -39.15 -11.52
C ARG A 772 -0.83 -38.82 -11.36
N THR A 773 -1.24 -37.60 -11.68
CA THR A 773 -2.59 -37.09 -11.38
C THR A 773 -3.48 -36.92 -12.61
N LEU A 774 -2.91 -36.74 -13.81
CA LEU A 774 -3.67 -36.48 -15.03
C LEU A 774 -3.80 -37.72 -15.91
N PRO A 775 -4.90 -37.83 -16.68
CA PRO A 775 -4.97 -38.76 -17.80
C PRO A 775 -3.83 -38.52 -18.80
N PHE A 776 -3.30 -39.60 -19.38
CA PHE A 776 -2.14 -39.53 -20.28
C PHE A 776 -2.31 -38.54 -21.45
N HIS A 777 -3.50 -38.47 -22.04
CA HIS A 777 -3.76 -37.53 -23.14
C HIS A 777 -3.67 -36.06 -22.69
N SER A 778 -4.19 -35.74 -21.49
CA SER A 778 -4.10 -34.41 -20.91
C SER A 778 -2.63 -34.11 -20.57
N PHE A 779 -1.91 -35.04 -19.95
CA PHE A 779 -0.48 -34.89 -19.67
C PHE A 779 0.33 -34.53 -20.93
N VAL A 780 0.14 -35.26 -22.03
CA VAL A 780 0.81 -35.00 -23.31
C VAL A 780 0.43 -33.64 -23.89
N GLN A 781 -0.79 -33.15 -23.69
CA GLN A 781 -1.18 -31.81 -24.11
C GLN A 781 -0.38 -30.71 -23.38
N TYR A 782 -0.10 -30.88 -22.09
CA TYR A 782 0.72 -29.95 -21.31
C TYR A 782 2.19 -29.99 -21.76
N VAL A 783 2.71 -31.17 -22.12
CA VAL A 783 4.04 -31.32 -22.73
C VAL A 783 4.10 -30.57 -24.06
N HIS A 784 3.12 -30.74 -24.95
CA HIS A 784 3.08 -30.03 -26.23
C HIS A 784 2.98 -28.51 -26.09
N ARG A 785 2.37 -28.03 -25.00
CA ARG A 785 2.26 -26.59 -24.68
C ARG A 785 3.48 -26.05 -23.91
N ASN A 786 4.54 -26.85 -23.73
CA ASN A 786 5.75 -26.50 -22.97
C ASN A 786 5.48 -26.09 -21.51
N VAL A 787 4.37 -26.55 -20.94
CA VAL A 787 4.07 -26.39 -19.51
C VAL A 787 4.83 -27.44 -18.70
N PHE A 788 4.84 -28.69 -19.19
CA PHE A 788 5.62 -29.76 -18.62
C PHE A 788 6.96 -29.93 -19.32
N GLU A 789 8.02 -29.95 -18.53
CA GLU A 789 9.38 -30.18 -19.01
C GLU A 789 9.78 -31.62 -18.68
N LEU A 790 9.95 -32.43 -19.73
CA LEU A 790 10.44 -33.81 -19.60
C LEU A 790 11.95 -33.81 -19.31
N GLN A 791 12.33 -33.38 -18.11
CA GLN A 791 13.71 -33.43 -17.65
C GLN A 791 14.17 -34.89 -17.46
N ILE A 792 15.49 -35.12 -17.44
CA ILE A 792 16.08 -36.46 -17.46
C ILE A 792 15.74 -37.28 -16.20
N ASP A 793 15.71 -36.62 -15.05
CA ASP A 793 15.27 -37.11 -13.75
C ASP A 793 13.80 -37.55 -13.77
N VAL A 794 12.91 -36.71 -14.30
CA VAL A 794 11.48 -37.01 -14.46
C VAL A 794 11.28 -38.24 -15.35
N MET A 795 11.95 -38.28 -16.50
CA MET A 795 11.85 -39.42 -17.42
C MET A 795 12.37 -40.72 -16.81
N LYS A 796 13.49 -40.65 -16.07
CA LYS A 796 13.99 -41.81 -15.32
C LYS A 796 12.97 -42.29 -14.27
N ALA A 797 12.34 -41.36 -13.55
CA ALA A 797 11.31 -41.70 -12.57
C ALA A 797 10.08 -42.36 -13.22
N ILE A 798 9.55 -41.79 -14.31
CA ILE A 798 8.42 -42.35 -15.06
C ILE A 798 8.74 -43.76 -15.59
N ILE A 799 9.98 -43.98 -16.05
CA ILE A 799 10.38 -45.28 -16.58
C ILE A 799 10.63 -46.32 -15.48
N ALA A 800 11.30 -45.93 -14.40
CA ALA A 800 11.58 -46.80 -13.27
C ALA A 800 10.32 -47.16 -12.46
N TYR A 801 9.27 -46.35 -12.58
CA TYR A 801 7.99 -46.62 -11.96
C TYR A 801 7.40 -47.95 -12.44
N LYS A 802 7.08 -48.82 -11.48
CA LYS A 802 6.56 -50.17 -11.69
C LYS A 802 5.08 -50.11 -12.07
N ASP A 803 4.83 -50.01 -13.37
CA ASP A 803 3.50 -50.23 -13.94
C ASP A 803 3.38 -51.67 -14.45
N ASP A 804 2.15 -52.16 -14.65
CA ASP A 804 1.92 -53.38 -15.40
C ASP A 804 2.53 -53.26 -16.81
N ASP A 805 3.24 -54.30 -17.27
CA ASP A 805 3.83 -54.44 -18.62
C ASP A 805 2.77 -54.62 -19.72
N ASN A 806 1.66 -53.87 -19.62
CA ASN A 806 0.63 -53.82 -20.63
C ASN A 806 1.13 -53.05 -21.87
N LYS A 807 0.73 -53.49 -23.07
CA LYS A 807 1.10 -52.88 -24.35
C LYS A 807 0.80 -51.37 -24.37
N LEU A 808 -0.28 -50.94 -23.72
CA LEU A 808 -0.67 -49.53 -23.62
C LEU A 808 0.36 -48.69 -22.85
N THR A 809 0.84 -49.18 -21.70
CA THR A 809 1.79 -48.46 -20.85
C THR A 809 3.15 -48.32 -21.51
N VAL A 810 3.62 -49.38 -22.17
CA VAL A 810 4.86 -49.36 -22.96
C VAL A 810 4.75 -48.35 -24.11
N ASN A 811 3.63 -48.32 -24.82
CA ASN A 811 3.40 -47.35 -25.89
C ASN A 811 3.35 -45.90 -25.37
N ASN A 812 2.74 -45.67 -24.20
CA ASN A 812 2.72 -44.35 -23.57
C ASN A 812 4.14 -43.87 -23.21
N LYS A 813 4.96 -44.73 -22.57
CA LYS A 813 6.36 -44.42 -22.24
C LYS A 813 7.20 -44.15 -23.51
N LEU A 814 7.02 -44.95 -24.56
CA LEU A 814 7.68 -44.74 -25.86
C LEU A 814 7.27 -43.41 -26.51
N ARG A 815 5.99 -43.04 -26.45
CA ARG A 815 5.50 -41.75 -26.96
C ARG A 815 6.12 -40.58 -26.21
N LEU A 816 6.29 -40.68 -24.88
CA LEU A 816 7.00 -39.65 -24.12
C LEU A 816 8.47 -39.54 -24.57
N ILE A 817 9.17 -40.67 -24.76
CA ILE A 817 10.57 -40.70 -25.23
C ILE A 817 10.72 -39.96 -26.58
N GLN A 818 9.75 -40.08 -27.48
CA GLN A 818 9.74 -39.36 -28.75
C GLN A 818 9.68 -37.83 -28.59
N LEU A 819 9.20 -37.32 -27.45
CA LEU A 819 9.02 -35.89 -27.19
C LEU A 819 10.23 -35.24 -26.48
N VAL A 820 11.19 -36.01 -25.92
CA VAL A 820 12.25 -35.49 -25.02
C VAL A 820 13.53 -35.05 -25.76
N GLY A 821 13.58 -35.20 -27.08
CA GLY A 821 14.78 -34.95 -27.89
C GLY A 821 15.80 -36.09 -27.84
N GLU A 822 16.60 -36.22 -28.91
CA GLU A 822 17.44 -37.39 -29.23
C GLU A 822 18.45 -37.72 -28.11
N GLY A 823 19.09 -36.69 -27.53
CA GLY A 823 20.11 -36.87 -26.50
C GLY A 823 19.57 -37.41 -25.16
N ARG A 824 18.44 -36.87 -24.70
CA ARG A 824 17.77 -37.36 -23.48
C ARG A 824 17.13 -38.72 -23.72
N ALA A 825 16.48 -38.92 -24.87
CA ALA A 825 15.87 -40.19 -25.25
C ALA A 825 16.86 -41.36 -25.17
N ARG A 826 18.09 -41.21 -25.70
CA ARG A 826 19.14 -42.26 -25.61
C ARG A 826 19.51 -42.60 -24.17
N ARG A 827 19.74 -41.58 -23.32
CA ARG A 827 20.11 -41.78 -21.90
C ARG A 827 19.00 -42.49 -21.12
N VAL A 828 17.75 -42.15 -21.43
CA VAL A 828 16.54 -42.74 -20.84
C VAL A 828 16.38 -44.20 -21.29
N LEU A 829 16.51 -44.48 -22.59
CA LEU A 829 16.46 -45.82 -23.16
C LEU A 829 17.57 -46.74 -22.60
N ALA A 830 18.78 -46.21 -22.39
CA ALA A 830 19.89 -46.97 -21.81
C ALA A 830 19.60 -47.50 -20.39
N GLY A 831 18.79 -46.75 -19.62
CA GLY A 831 18.35 -47.12 -18.27
C GLY A 831 17.10 -48.00 -18.23
N TRP A 832 16.36 -48.14 -19.35
CA TRP A 832 15.11 -48.90 -19.38
C TRP A 832 15.38 -50.37 -19.74
N GLY A 833 15.14 -51.28 -18.79
CA GLY A 833 15.37 -52.72 -18.97
C GLY A 833 14.30 -53.48 -19.76
N THR A 834 13.34 -52.79 -20.40
CA THR A 834 12.31 -53.49 -21.18
C THR A 834 12.84 -53.91 -22.54
N ARG A 835 12.26 -55.00 -23.05
CA ARG A 835 12.54 -55.51 -24.39
C ARG A 835 12.43 -54.45 -25.49
N ALA A 836 11.39 -53.60 -25.44
CA ALA A 836 11.18 -52.54 -26.44
C ALA A 836 12.35 -51.54 -26.45
N ALA A 837 12.85 -51.15 -25.28
CA ALA A 837 14.02 -50.28 -25.17
C ALA A 837 15.29 -50.96 -25.70
N LEU A 838 15.46 -52.24 -25.40
CA LEU A 838 16.61 -53.03 -25.81
C LEU A 838 16.70 -53.16 -27.34
N VAL A 839 15.59 -53.45 -28.01
CA VAL A 839 15.50 -53.50 -29.48
C VAL A 839 15.76 -52.12 -30.11
N LEU A 840 15.21 -51.04 -29.54
CA LEU A 840 15.45 -49.69 -30.04
C LEU A 840 16.91 -49.26 -29.90
N ARG A 841 17.58 -49.62 -28.80
CA ARG A 841 19.01 -49.35 -28.60
C ARG A 841 19.88 -50.10 -29.59
N ALA A 842 19.60 -51.39 -29.84
CA ALA A 842 20.33 -52.17 -30.84
C ALA A 842 20.14 -51.59 -32.25
N ARG A 843 18.92 -51.13 -32.59
CA ARG A 843 18.64 -50.46 -33.86
C ARG A 843 19.35 -49.12 -34.00
N ASP A 844 19.33 -48.26 -32.98
CA ASP A 844 20.02 -46.97 -32.99
C ASP A 844 21.55 -47.17 -33.07
N HIS A 845 22.10 -48.15 -32.34
CA HIS A 845 23.51 -48.50 -32.40
C HIS A 845 23.92 -49.00 -33.81
N ALA A 846 23.18 -49.95 -34.39
CA ALA A 846 23.45 -50.41 -35.76
C ALA A 846 23.27 -49.28 -36.79
N HIS A 847 22.25 -48.43 -36.65
CA HIS A 847 22.05 -47.27 -37.52
C HIS A 847 23.20 -46.26 -37.42
N ALA A 848 23.72 -45.98 -36.22
CA ALA A 848 24.87 -45.11 -36.02
C ALA A 848 26.12 -45.64 -36.73
N LEU A 849 26.38 -46.96 -36.64
CA LEU A 849 27.50 -47.60 -37.33
C LEU A 849 27.34 -47.56 -38.86
N LEU A 850 26.16 -47.89 -39.37
CA LEU A 850 25.89 -47.89 -40.81
C LEU A 850 25.91 -46.49 -41.44
N SER A 851 25.56 -45.46 -40.65
CA SER A 851 25.60 -44.06 -41.08
C SER A 851 26.97 -43.38 -40.89
N GLY A 852 27.97 -44.07 -40.34
CA GLY A 852 29.31 -43.55 -40.12
C GLY A 852 29.42 -42.50 -39.00
N ARG A 853 28.43 -42.42 -38.10
CA ARG A 853 28.50 -41.56 -36.90
C ARG A 853 29.30 -42.31 -35.83
N ALA A 854 30.39 -41.73 -35.33
CA ALA A 854 31.22 -42.34 -34.31
C ALA A 854 30.37 -42.79 -33.09
N ALA A 855 30.34 -44.10 -32.82
CA ALA A 855 29.63 -44.66 -31.68
C ALA A 855 30.32 -44.19 -30.39
N ARG A 856 29.70 -43.22 -29.69
CA ARG A 856 30.21 -42.79 -28.38
C ARG A 856 29.86 -43.86 -27.34
N ARG A 857 30.87 -44.58 -26.85
CA ARG A 857 30.75 -45.35 -25.59
C ARG A 857 30.49 -44.37 -24.46
N ASP A 858 29.27 -44.36 -23.91
CA ASP A 858 29.07 -43.86 -22.54
C ASP A 858 29.75 -44.88 -21.61
N ARG A 859 30.92 -44.52 -21.08
CA ARG A 859 31.54 -45.24 -19.95
C ARG A 859 30.65 -45.05 -18.72
N GLN A 860 29.62 -45.88 -18.60
CA GLN A 860 29.03 -46.19 -17.30
C GLN A 860 29.43 -47.61 -16.97
N ASP A 861 30.34 -47.75 -16.01
CA ASP A 861 30.62 -49.00 -15.32
C ASP A 861 29.29 -49.53 -14.76
N ARG A 862 28.67 -50.49 -15.46
CA ARG A 862 27.71 -51.38 -14.83
C ARG A 862 28.53 -52.41 -14.04
N PRO A 863 28.28 -52.61 -12.73
CA PRO A 863 28.70 -53.85 -12.11
C PRO A 863 27.99 -54.98 -12.85
N SER A 864 28.78 -55.93 -13.36
CA SER A 864 28.30 -57.14 -13.99
C SER A 864 27.36 -57.86 -13.03
N ALA A 865 26.05 -57.77 -13.26
CA ALA A 865 25.14 -58.80 -12.80
C ALA A 865 25.47 -60.03 -13.64
N SER A 866 26.37 -60.85 -13.12
CA SER A 866 26.65 -62.19 -13.62
C SER A 866 25.36 -63.00 -13.49
N LEU A 867 24.57 -63.08 -14.56
CA LEU A 867 23.71 -64.24 -14.76
C LEU A 867 24.62 -65.37 -15.22
N SER A 868 25.08 -66.13 -14.23
CA SER A 868 25.62 -67.46 -14.44
C SER A 868 24.57 -68.34 -15.10
N ASP A 869 25.05 -69.12 -16.05
CA ASP A 869 24.50 -70.37 -16.57
C ASP A 869 23.34 -70.36 -17.58
N THR A 870 23.77 -70.80 -18.77
CA THR A 870 23.08 -71.66 -19.75
C THR A 870 22.20 -71.03 -20.84
N ALA A 871 22.61 -71.31 -22.09
CA ALA A 871 21.88 -71.19 -23.37
C ALA A 871 21.91 -69.84 -24.15
N GLY A 872 23.08 -69.22 -24.32
CA GLY A 872 23.22 -67.93 -25.01
C GLY A 872 23.37 -67.92 -26.55
N ILE A 873 23.65 -69.05 -27.21
CA ILE A 873 23.79 -69.11 -28.70
C ILE A 873 23.05 -70.32 -29.31
N SER A 874 22.63 -71.28 -28.47
CA SER A 874 21.91 -72.49 -28.90
C SER A 874 20.40 -72.30 -29.11
N ALA A 875 19.86 -71.10 -28.88
CA ALA A 875 18.44 -70.79 -29.04
C ALA A 875 18.06 -70.34 -30.48
N LEU A 876 19.04 -70.22 -31.37
CA LEU A 876 18.82 -69.96 -32.80
C LEU A 876 19.10 -71.26 -33.57
N PRO A 877 18.21 -71.70 -34.48
CA PRO A 877 18.43 -72.93 -35.25
C PRO A 877 19.71 -72.79 -36.08
N SER A 878 20.80 -73.33 -35.56
CA SER A 878 22.14 -73.30 -36.15
C SER A 878 22.27 -74.47 -37.13
N GLY A 879 21.38 -74.48 -38.13
CA GLY A 879 21.36 -75.47 -39.20
C GLY A 879 22.13 -75.06 -40.46
N GLU A 880 22.34 -73.76 -40.71
CA GLU A 880 23.02 -73.28 -41.91
C GLU A 880 23.89 -72.06 -41.57
N ARG A 881 25.12 -72.03 -42.10
CA ARG A 881 26.17 -71.01 -41.85
C ARG A 881 25.85 -69.61 -42.42
N LEU A 882 24.58 -69.25 -42.54
CA LEU A 882 24.11 -67.97 -43.05
C LEU A 882 22.84 -67.57 -42.30
N SER A 883 22.89 -67.49 -40.97
CA SER A 883 21.77 -66.85 -40.28
C SER A 883 21.70 -65.38 -40.74
N PRO A 884 20.50 -64.81 -40.93
CA PRO A 884 20.36 -63.39 -41.26
C PRO A 884 21.07 -62.47 -40.24
N LEU A 885 21.22 -62.93 -39.00
CA LEU A 885 22.00 -62.25 -37.96
C LEU A 885 23.50 -62.27 -38.26
N ASP A 886 24.07 -63.43 -38.63
CA ASP A 886 25.50 -63.55 -38.98
C ASP A 886 25.85 -62.67 -40.17
N THR A 887 25.03 -62.72 -41.23
CA THR A 887 25.19 -61.85 -42.41
C THR A 887 25.11 -60.37 -42.04
N PHE A 888 24.22 -60.00 -41.11
CA PHE A 888 24.09 -58.62 -40.65
C PHE A 888 25.29 -58.16 -39.80
N LEU A 889 25.81 -59.02 -38.92
CA LEU A 889 27.02 -58.75 -38.14
C LEU A 889 28.26 -58.61 -39.03
N ASP A 890 28.38 -59.44 -40.07
CA ASP A 890 29.43 -59.33 -41.09
C ASP A 890 29.36 -57.97 -41.83
N LEU A 891 28.15 -57.51 -42.18
CA LEU A 891 27.95 -56.20 -42.79
C LEU A 891 28.30 -55.03 -41.85
N LEU A 892 28.03 -55.15 -40.56
CA LEU A 892 28.38 -54.12 -39.58
C LEU A 892 29.90 -54.06 -39.33
N THR A 893 30.58 -55.21 -39.24
CA THR A 893 32.05 -55.27 -39.08
C THR A 893 32.79 -54.81 -40.34
N ALA A 894 32.19 -54.89 -41.52
CA ALA A 894 32.71 -54.29 -42.74
C ALA A 894 32.68 -52.75 -42.75
N LYS A 895 31.84 -52.13 -41.90
CA LYS A 895 31.60 -50.68 -41.86
C LYS A 895 32.16 -49.97 -40.62
N ALA A 896 32.40 -50.69 -39.53
CA ALA A 896 32.88 -50.14 -38.28
C ALA A 896 33.97 -51.02 -37.64
N SER A 897 34.83 -50.40 -36.80
CA SER A 897 35.85 -51.15 -36.08
C SER A 897 35.23 -52.07 -35.01
N LEU A 898 35.85 -53.22 -34.73
CA LEU A 898 35.41 -54.13 -33.66
C LEU A 898 35.33 -53.45 -32.28
N ASN A 899 36.05 -52.35 -32.08
CA ASN A 899 36.06 -51.58 -30.84
C ASN A 899 34.80 -50.71 -30.66
N GLU A 900 34.08 -50.42 -31.73
CA GLU A 900 32.86 -49.59 -31.75
C GLU A 900 31.57 -50.43 -31.74
N LEU A 901 31.68 -51.73 -32.00
CA LEU A 901 30.54 -52.64 -32.11
C LEU A 901 30.23 -53.34 -30.77
N ASP A 902 28.98 -53.21 -30.32
CA ASP A 902 28.46 -53.89 -29.13
C ASP A 902 27.69 -55.15 -29.55
N PHE A 903 28.42 -56.26 -29.72
CA PHE A 903 27.84 -57.54 -30.15
C PHE A 903 26.79 -58.05 -29.16
N ASN A 904 27.01 -57.85 -27.85
CA ASN A 904 26.12 -58.35 -26.81
C ASN A 904 24.76 -57.67 -26.88
N LEU A 905 24.72 -56.35 -27.08
CA LEU A 905 23.47 -55.60 -27.24
C LEU A 905 22.64 -56.08 -28.43
N ILE A 906 23.29 -56.35 -29.58
CA ILE A 906 22.61 -56.80 -30.80
C ILE A 906 22.06 -58.22 -30.63
N ILE A 907 22.87 -59.15 -30.09
CA ILE A 907 22.46 -60.54 -29.87
C ILE A 907 21.33 -60.61 -28.84
N GLU A 908 21.44 -59.90 -27.71
CA GLU A 908 20.41 -59.83 -26.68
C GLU A 908 19.08 -59.27 -27.25
N ALA A 909 19.16 -58.28 -28.15
CA ALA A 909 17.98 -57.73 -28.84
C ALA A 909 17.32 -58.72 -29.79
N THR A 910 18.12 -59.49 -30.53
CA THR A 910 17.61 -60.50 -31.44
C THR A 910 16.97 -61.66 -30.68
N LEU A 911 17.61 -62.16 -29.62
CA LEU A 911 17.06 -63.21 -28.77
C LEU A 911 15.77 -62.76 -28.08
N ALA A 912 15.77 -61.55 -27.51
CA ALA A 912 14.56 -60.97 -26.95
C ALA A 912 13.47 -60.84 -28.02
N SER A 913 13.83 -60.49 -29.28
CA SER A 913 12.87 -60.36 -30.39
C SER A 913 12.21 -61.70 -30.77
N VAL A 914 13.00 -62.76 -30.91
CA VAL A 914 12.53 -64.10 -31.31
C VAL A 914 11.62 -64.73 -30.25
N GLN A 915 11.82 -64.44 -28.97
CA GLN A 915 10.98 -64.95 -27.88
C GLN A 915 9.53 -64.41 -27.88
N GLN A 916 9.16 -63.35 -28.65
CA GLN A 916 7.72 -62.97 -28.80
C GLN A 916 6.99 -63.94 -29.69
N ASP A 917 7.64 -64.33 -30.79
CA ASP A 917 6.97 -65.04 -31.88
C ASP A 917 6.66 -66.50 -31.48
N ALA A 918 7.28 -66.98 -30.40
CA ALA A 918 7.00 -68.28 -29.79
C ALA A 918 5.95 -68.25 -28.66
N ALA A 919 5.56 -67.07 -28.16
CA ALA A 919 4.63 -66.89 -27.04
C ALA A 919 3.34 -66.13 -27.41
N ALA A 920 3.18 -65.74 -28.67
CA ALA A 920 1.93 -65.31 -29.30
C ALA A 920 1.34 -66.47 -30.10
#